data_AF-A0A1J5T1L5-F1
#
_entry.id   AF-A0A1J5T1L5-F1
#
_cell.length_a   1.000
_cell.length_b   1.000
_cell.length_c   1.000
_cell.angle_alpha   90.00
_cell.angle_beta   90.00
_cell.angle_gamma   90.00
#
_symmetry.space_group_name_H-M   'P 1'
#
loop_
_entity.id
_entity.type
_entity.pdbx_description
1 polymer ?
#
loop_
_entity_poly.entity_id
_entity_poly.type
_entity_poly.pdbx_seq_one_letter_code
_entity_poly.pdbx_strand_id
1 'polypeptide(L)'
;MEEYARLDYDASIDNGFWDYDDTLQLVGGDGSQFATGAVLGPFDTSLIRGPLLHLEHTATPLEGDLRISYALDYNPQNRYSTEWHDLLLLPDELATISLLELPEAGHFYLRFYAACASDDCGWEITAGDLSGVKRWHDLAVTAGEYTFLGLESSTTVEVTVENRGIYAQELGNISARLAVYEGDTVAEETFQSIAIEPGETRIFSFTPTLQTPGIYRSLLLVELHDGRLYSNQQELFLGHSATTLTPGKDTAFSRAAVLLDAPQLPTAIPYIWHYSFGDRHVLEIESDYLDELASSSNVLAAVSLDAYGVALSTLLPPVTAENNWPVFSAEMTDRQPLELGVSLINTGFYTENFVLEYHYSPLFLASVSGPSTALIAPGTVATIPVTITPHASIPQPGSSPVTVTVRLPGVGISEYVTLLLDYREPGFEASEIRLDRHSLLAGQEIRGKLALFNDGFPADGLRTEVVLLAPSGTETRLWNSNIEELGHGEEFSTSFSHSPQQGGLYQLRLEVYQQDVLLYSALAGQDFRVVAGDGEELAEPPALEIPRPALNMLALLSFLGLAFYTVSSENSRYLGFKLFLPLYTRLRRDTLADEPTRQNLMRYIYVHPGANFTQLRDHFDLHNGTLSHHLNVLENHSVIESFRAGRQRLFYPCRTERAGVIARPPVTGEVQQQIVMLIKEEPGITQSMIASRLDMSRQKVNYHVNALTRQALIRIERSGRITQLYPLHFT
;
A
#
# COMPACT_ATOMS: atom_id res chain seq x y z
N MET A 1 13.70 -4.58 72.07
CA MET A 1 14.52 -3.59 72.81
C MET A 1 15.63 -4.22 73.66
N GLU A 2 15.45 -5.43 74.21
CA GLU A 2 16.48 -6.10 75.04
C GLU A 2 17.83 -6.35 74.36
N GLU A 3 17.89 -6.50 73.03
CA GLU A 3 19.12 -6.91 72.32
C GLU A 3 20.09 -5.75 71.99
N TYR A 4 19.73 -4.49 72.28
CA TYR A 4 20.46 -3.29 71.78
C TYR A 4 20.86 -2.28 72.89
N ALA A 5 20.94 -2.73 74.14
CA ALA A 5 20.94 -1.88 75.33
C ALA A 5 22.26 -1.08 75.58
N ARG A 6 22.31 0.14 75.06
CA ARG A 6 22.83 1.30 75.80
C ARG A 6 21.75 2.37 75.85
N LEU A 7 21.11 2.47 77.00
CA LEU A 7 20.20 3.55 77.34
C LEU A 7 21.00 4.59 78.13
N ASP A 8 21.14 5.80 77.59
CA ASP A 8 21.75 6.94 78.30
C ASP A 8 20.68 8.01 78.55
N TYR A 9 20.63 8.53 79.77
CA TYR A 9 19.64 9.51 80.18
C TYR A 9 20.22 10.93 80.03
N ASP A 10 19.60 11.71 79.15
CA ASP A 10 19.92 13.09 78.86
C ASP A 10 19.04 14.01 79.73
N ALA A 11 19.61 14.39 80.88
CA ALA A 11 19.01 15.21 81.94
C ALA A 11 17.87 14.55 82.77
N SER A 12 18.12 14.43 84.08
CA SER A 12 17.07 14.35 85.10
C SER A 12 17.05 15.67 85.85
N ILE A 13 16.04 16.50 85.61
CA ILE A 13 15.63 17.52 86.58
C ILE A 13 14.67 16.78 87.52
N ASP A 14 14.82 16.94 88.84
CA ASP A 14 14.34 16.07 89.94
C ASP A 14 12.84 15.65 89.99
N ASN A 15 12.05 15.82 88.93
CA ASN A 15 10.61 15.56 88.90
C ASN A 15 10.12 14.79 87.66
N GLY A 16 10.99 14.16 86.86
CA GLY A 16 10.57 13.27 85.76
C GLY A 16 11.75 12.49 85.17
N PHE A 17 11.53 11.23 84.82
CA PHE A 17 12.56 10.34 84.28
C PHE A 17 11.99 9.30 83.33
N TRP A 18 12.88 8.73 82.51
CA TRP A 18 12.56 7.58 81.67
C TRP A 18 12.90 6.29 82.43
N ASP A 19 11.95 5.39 82.55
CA ASP A 19 12.14 4.05 83.12
C ASP A 19 12.12 2.99 82.01
N TYR A 20 12.87 1.92 82.22
CA TYR A 20 12.91 0.79 81.29
C TYR A 20 12.65 -0.52 82.03
N ASP A 21 11.44 -1.06 81.86
CA ASP A 21 11.00 -2.36 82.37
C ASP A 21 10.15 -3.04 81.29
N ASP A 22 10.81 -3.85 80.44
CA ASP A 22 10.32 -4.43 79.16
C ASP A 22 9.89 -3.41 78.08
N THR A 23 9.38 -2.25 78.49
CA THR A 23 8.93 -1.10 77.71
C THR A 23 9.68 0.15 78.18
N LEU A 24 9.82 1.15 77.30
CA LEU A 24 10.41 2.44 77.68
C LEU A 24 9.26 3.39 78.06
N GLN A 25 9.17 3.75 79.34
CA GLN A 25 8.08 4.55 79.90
C GLN A 25 8.59 5.87 80.44
N LEU A 26 7.87 6.95 80.13
CA LEU A 26 8.05 8.24 80.77
C LEU A 26 7.28 8.27 82.09
N VAL A 27 8.00 8.47 83.20
CA VAL A 27 7.42 8.59 84.54
C VAL A 27 7.51 10.05 84.98
N GLY A 28 6.35 10.69 85.08
CA GLY A 28 6.21 12.03 85.67
C GLY A 28 6.36 12.02 87.20
N GLY A 29 6.76 13.14 87.77
CA GLY A 29 6.94 13.33 89.22
C GLY A 29 6.17 14.55 89.75
N ASP A 30 5.90 14.54 91.05
CA ASP A 30 4.93 15.39 91.75
C ASP A 30 4.93 16.90 91.35
N GLY A 31 3.97 17.29 90.52
CA GLY A 31 3.35 18.60 90.38
C GLY A 31 4.15 19.68 89.67
N SER A 32 5.16 19.35 88.86
CA SER A 32 6.08 20.37 88.31
C SER A 32 6.54 20.11 86.89
N GLN A 33 6.80 21.18 86.14
CA GLN A 33 7.33 21.11 84.78
C GLN A 33 8.68 20.39 84.76
N PHE A 34 8.83 19.42 83.86
CA PHE A 34 10.09 18.68 83.69
C PHE A 34 10.43 18.51 82.21
N ALA A 35 11.72 18.34 81.95
CA ALA A 35 12.23 17.97 80.65
C ALA A 35 13.25 16.85 80.83
N THR A 36 13.09 15.76 80.07
CA THR A 36 13.98 14.61 80.14
C THR A 36 14.11 13.93 78.78
N GLY A 37 15.31 13.42 78.50
CA GLY A 37 15.61 12.67 77.30
C GLY A 37 16.13 11.26 77.61
N ALA A 38 15.72 10.29 76.80
CA ALA A 38 16.32 8.96 76.75
C ALA A 38 16.98 8.78 75.38
N VAL A 39 18.26 8.41 75.37
CA VAL A 39 19.01 8.10 74.16
C VAL A 39 19.21 6.59 74.05
N LEU A 40 18.83 6.03 72.91
CA LEU A 40 19.02 4.63 72.54
C LEU A 40 20.00 4.52 71.37
N GLY A 41 20.88 3.52 71.41
CA GLY A 41 21.81 3.20 70.32
C GLY A 41 23.26 3.00 70.80
N PRO A 42 24.23 2.87 69.89
CA PRO A 42 24.09 3.04 68.44
C PRO A 42 23.33 1.87 67.79
N PHE A 43 22.43 2.20 66.86
CA PHE A 43 21.79 1.25 65.96
C PHE A 43 22.61 1.14 64.67
N ASP A 44 22.92 -0.07 64.24
CA ASP A 44 23.68 -0.32 63.02
C ASP A 44 22.73 -0.42 61.81
N THR A 45 22.91 0.46 60.83
CA THR A 45 22.22 0.46 59.53
C THR A 45 23.16 0.16 58.37
N SER A 46 24.42 -0.18 58.64
CA SER A 46 25.45 -0.40 57.61
C SER A 46 25.11 -1.52 56.62
N LEU A 47 24.26 -2.46 57.03
CA LEU A 47 23.86 -3.63 56.26
C LEU A 47 22.47 -3.48 55.62
N ILE A 48 21.79 -2.34 55.82
CA ILE A 48 20.40 -2.11 55.40
C ILE A 48 20.35 -0.89 54.48
N ARG A 49 19.49 -0.91 53.47
CA ARG A 49 19.13 0.24 52.62
C ARG A 49 17.68 0.66 52.93
N GLY A 50 17.42 1.97 52.95
CA GLY A 50 16.12 2.54 53.33
C GLY A 50 15.63 2.06 54.70
N PRO A 51 16.40 2.26 55.78
CA PRO A 51 16.01 1.78 57.10
C PRO A 51 14.71 2.44 57.57
N LEU A 52 13.75 1.61 57.95
CA LEU A 52 12.44 2.00 58.46
C LEU A 52 12.30 1.48 59.89
N LEU A 53 12.02 2.39 60.81
CA LEU A 53 11.75 2.06 62.20
C LEU A 53 10.24 2.00 62.43
N HIS A 54 9.74 0.82 62.77
CA HIS A 54 8.37 0.61 63.21
C HIS A 54 8.32 0.72 64.72
N LEU A 55 7.59 1.71 65.25
CA LEU A 55 7.43 1.94 66.68
C LEU A 55 5.98 1.78 67.09
N GLU A 56 5.74 0.92 68.06
CA GLU A 56 4.46 0.85 68.77
C GLU A 56 4.58 1.66 70.06
N HIS A 57 3.69 2.63 70.23
CA HIS A 57 3.72 3.52 71.38
C HIS A 57 2.33 4.02 71.76
N THR A 58 2.18 4.40 73.02
CA THR A 58 0.99 5.04 73.56
C THR A 58 1.43 6.29 74.30
N ALA A 59 0.90 7.45 73.90
CA ALA A 59 1.11 8.71 74.60
C ALA A 59 -0.21 9.23 75.15
N THR A 60 -0.18 9.80 76.36
CA THR A 60 -1.31 10.57 76.92
C THR A 60 -1.08 12.04 76.58
N PRO A 61 -1.92 12.65 75.74
CA PRO A 61 -1.64 13.97 75.20
C PRO A 61 -2.05 15.02 76.23
N LEU A 62 -1.08 15.78 76.74
CA LEU A 62 -1.32 17.00 77.52
C LEU A 62 -0.10 17.92 77.44
N GLU A 63 -0.37 19.23 77.51
CA GLU A 63 0.55 20.39 77.41
C GLU A 63 2.05 20.02 77.52
N GLY A 64 2.66 19.64 76.41
CA GLY A 64 4.05 19.19 76.36
C GLY A 64 4.57 18.94 74.95
N ASP A 65 5.89 18.85 74.81
CA ASP A 65 6.61 18.60 73.55
C ASP A 65 7.26 17.22 73.61
N LEU A 66 6.66 16.24 72.91
CA LEU A 66 7.19 14.89 72.74
C LEU A 66 7.84 14.78 71.36
N ARG A 67 9.13 14.46 71.33
CA ARG A 67 9.93 14.40 70.09
C ARG A 67 10.75 13.13 70.00
N ILE A 68 10.80 12.59 68.79
CA ILE A 68 11.81 11.61 68.39
C ILE A 68 12.79 12.33 67.47
N SER A 69 14.07 12.29 67.82
CA SER A 69 15.15 12.84 66.99
C SER A 69 16.25 11.79 66.80
N TYR A 70 17.08 11.92 65.77
CA TYR A 70 18.29 11.11 65.59
C TYR A 70 19.58 11.95 65.58
N ALA A 71 20.70 11.29 65.89
CA ALA A 71 22.04 11.84 65.72
C ALA A 71 23.00 10.75 65.20
N LEU A 72 24.05 11.17 64.49
CA LEU A 72 25.05 10.26 63.93
C LEU A 72 26.33 10.17 64.76
N ASP A 73 26.55 11.16 65.63
CA ASP A 73 27.82 11.40 66.34
C ASP A 73 27.63 11.58 67.86
N TYR A 74 26.55 11.01 68.42
CA TYR A 74 26.29 11.09 69.86
C TYR A 74 27.44 10.47 70.66
N ASN A 75 27.94 11.24 71.64
CA ASN A 75 28.97 10.81 72.56
C ASN A 75 28.43 10.83 74.01
N PRO A 76 28.25 9.67 74.66
CA PRO A 76 27.80 9.57 76.05
C PRO A 76 28.67 10.36 77.05
N GLN A 77 29.95 10.57 76.75
CA GLN A 77 30.86 11.34 77.60
C GLN A 77 30.72 12.86 77.44
N ASN A 78 30.07 13.33 76.37
CA ASN A 78 29.87 14.75 76.07
C ASN A 78 28.46 15.00 75.52
N ARG A 79 27.46 14.71 76.38
CA ARG A 79 26.03 14.63 76.05
C ARG A 79 25.45 15.88 75.39
N TYR A 80 25.97 17.06 75.70
CA TYR A 80 25.44 18.35 75.25
C TYR A 80 26.06 18.90 73.96
N SER A 81 26.94 18.14 73.30
CA SER A 81 27.66 18.60 72.10
C SER A 81 27.07 18.10 70.78
N THR A 82 26.06 17.23 70.84
CA THR A 82 25.50 16.52 69.68
C THR A 82 24.34 17.28 69.06
N GLU A 83 24.33 17.37 67.73
CA GLU A 83 23.23 17.94 66.95
C GLU A 83 22.17 16.87 66.66
N TRP A 84 20.92 17.18 67.02
CA TRP A 84 19.78 16.26 66.87
C TRP A 84 18.89 16.70 65.71
N HIS A 85 18.52 15.76 64.85
CA HIS A 85 17.63 15.95 63.71
C HIS A 85 16.25 15.35 64.02
N ASP A 86 15.18 16.14 63.96
CA ASP A 86 13.84 15.70 64.34
C ASP A 86 13.23 14.74 63.29
N LEU A 87 12.72 13.59 63.75
CA LEU A 87 12.01 12.57 62.93
C LEU A 87 10.50 12.68 63.07
N LEU A 88 10.04 12.93 64.31
CA LEU A 88 8.62 13.00 64.63
C LEU A 88 8.40 14.03 65.74
N LEU A 89 7.45 14.93 65.50
CA LEU A 89 6.80 15.74 66.52
C LEU A 89 5.37 15.25 66.64
N LEU A 90 4.93 14.89 67.85
CA LEU A 90 3.58 14.38 68.11
C LEU A 90 2.63 15.50 68.57
N PRO A 91 1.55 15.83 67.84
CA PRO A 91 0.39 16.57 68.37
C PRO A 91 -0.84 15.65 68.62
N ASP A 92 -1.85 16.21 69.28
CA ASP A 92 -3.07 15.63 69.92
C ASP A 92 -3.86 14.47 69.24
N GLU A 93 -3.54 13.99 68.04
CA GLU A 93 -4.20 12.84 67.39
C GLU A 93 -3.24 11.63 67.29
N LEU A 94 -3.49 10.63 68.13
CA LEU A 94 -2.57 9.53 68.40
C LEU A 94 -2.74 8.36 67.42
N ALA A 95 -1.77 8.19 66.52
CA ALA A 95 -1.50 6.88 65.93
C ALA A 95 -0.70 6.03 66.94
N THR A 96 -1.20 4.85 67.29
CA THR A 96 -0.54 3.89 68.22
C THR A 96 0.71 3.24 67.62
N ILE A 97 0.91 3.44 66.31
CA ILE A 97 1.99 2.89 65.52
C ILE A 97 2.58 4.02 64.68
N SER A 98 3.90 4.17 64.67
CA SER A 98 4.62 5.15 63.87
C SER A 98 5.70 4.47 63.03
N LEU A 99 5.76 4.83 61.75
CA LEU A 99 6.77 4.37 60.80
C LEU A 99 7.69 5.54 60.47
N LEU A 100 8.99 5.43 60.81
CA LEU A 100 9.95 6.51 60.68
C LEU A 100 11.06 6.14 59.70
N GLU A 101 11.28 6.97 58.69
CA GLU A 101 12.44 6.85 57.78
C GLU A 101 13.71 7.32 58.47
N LEU A 102 14.77 6.51 58.37
CA LEU A 102 16.05 6.77 59.01
C LEU A 102 17.16 7.02 57.97
N PRO A 103 18.23 7.75 58.33
CA PRO A 103 19.34 8.02 57.41
C PRO A 103 20.22 6.78 57.17
N GLU A 104 20.74 6.66 55.95
CA GLU A 104 21.73 5.64 55.57
C GLU A 104 23.16 6.01 56.01
N ALA A 105 23.37 6.15 57.31
CA ALA A 105 24.61 6.68 57.89
C ALA A 105 25.54 5.60 58.50
N GLY A 106 25.22 4.32 58.32
CA GLY A 106 25.95 3.19 58.89
C GLY A 106 25.62 2.94 60.36
N HIS A 107 25.55 3.98 61.19
CA HIS A 107 24.96 3.89 62.53
C HIS A 107 24.29 5.20 62.93
N PHE A 108 23.37 5.13 63.90
CA PHE A 108 22.69 6.30 64.45
C PHE A 108 22.27 6.08 65.90
N TYR A 109 21.92 7.16 66.59
CA TYR A 109 21.33 7.17 67.91
C TYR A 109 19.95 7.81 67.83
N LEU A 110 18.99 7.30 68.61
CA LEU A 110 17.67 7.89 68.76
C LEU A 110 17.57 8.58 70.09
N ARG A 111 16.96 9.76 70.12
CA ARG A 111 16.56 10.44 71.34
C ARG A 111 15.05 10.56 71.40
N PHE A 112 14.50 10.08 72.50
CA PHE A 112 13.14 10.32 72.93
C PHE A 112 13.18 11.47 73.93
N TYR A 113 12.69 12.62 73.53
CA TYR A 113 12.68 13.82 74.34
C TYR A 113 11.25 14.16 74.75
N ALA A 114 11.06 14.43 76.03
CA ALA A 114 9.80 14.87 76.58
C ALA A 114 10.00 16.15 77.39
N ALA A 115 9.22 17.18 77.08
CA ALA A 115 9.08 18.38 77.91
C ALA A 115 7.62 18.54 78.31
N CYS A 116 7.30 18.25 79.56
CA CYS A 116 5.93 18.16 80.05
C CYS A 116 5.60 19.32 81.00
N ALA A 117 4.41 19.91 80.88
CA ALA A 117 3.95 20.98 81.77
C ALA A 117 3.19 20.48 83.01
N SER A 118 2.80 19.19 83.05
CA SER A 118 2.06 18.55 84.14
C SER A 118 2.36 17.06 84.25
N ASP A 119 1.99 16.45 85.37
CA ASP A 119 2.26 15.04 85.71
C ASP A 119 1.45 14.04 84.88
N ASP A 120 0.40 14.49 84.18
CA ASP A 120 -0.46 13.64 83.33
C ASP A 120 0.18 13.33 81.96
N CYS A 121 1.37 13.90 81.70
CA CYS A 121 2.16 13.67 80.50
C CYS A 121 2.87 12.31 80.57
N GLY A 122 2.44 11.37 79.74
CA GLY A 122 2.96 10.01 79.69
C GLY A 122 3.24 9.58 78.27
N TRP A 123 4.32 8.80 78.11
CA TRP A 123 4.67 8.17 76.84
C TRP A 123 5.28 6.80 77.13
N GLU A 124 4.70 5.77 76.54
CA GLU A 124 5.15 4.39 76.66
C GLU A 124 5.46 3.85 75.27
N ILE A 125 6.65 3.31 75.09
CA ILE A 125 7.09 2.63 73.88
C ILE A 125 7.11 1.14 74.16
N THR A 126 6.23 0.41 73.47
CA THR A 126 5.98 -1.01 73.74
C THR A 126 6.79 -1.92 72.84
N ALA A 127 6.98 -1.53 71.57
CA ALA A 127 7.80 -2.28 70.63
C ALA A 127 8.50 -1.38 69.62
N GLY A 128 9.65 -1.84 69.13
CA GLY A 128 10.42 -1.19 68.09
C GLY A 128 11.11 -2.23 67.22
N ASP A 129 10.84 -2.22 65.92
CA ASP A 129 11.51 -3.08 64.92
C ASP A 129 12.19 -2.24 63.85
N LEU A 130 13.44 -2.60 63.52
CA LEU A 130 14.21 -1.94 62.47
C LEU A 130 14.20 -2.84 61.23
N SER A 131 13.56 -2.33 60.19
CA SER A 131 13.41 -3.05 58.92
C SER A 131 14.13 -2.31 57.78
N GLY A 132 14.33 -3.02 56.67
CA GLY A 132 14.82 -2.45 55.43
C GLY A 132 15.48 -3.51 54.56
N VAL A 133 15.96 -3.11 53.38
CA VAL A 133 16.50 -4.06 52.40
C VAL A 133 17.93 -4.42 52.78
N LYS A 134 18.18 -5.71 53.00
CA LYS A 134 19.53 -6.22 53.26
C LYS A 134 20.42 -5.98 52.03
N ARG A 135 21.54 -5.26 52.22
CA ARG A 135 22.44 -4.83 51.13
C ARG A 135 22.99 -5.97 50.26
N TRP A 136 23.08 -7.19 50.80
CA TRP A 136 23.55 -8.36 50.04
C TRP A 136 22.49 -9.00 49.13
N HIS A 137 21.20 -8.65 49.30
CA HIS A 137 20.04 -9.09 48.50
C HIS A 137 19.34 -7.91 47.80
N ASP A 138 20.03 -6.78 47.64
CA ASP A 138 19.45 -5.58 47.05
C ASP A 138 19.11 -5.79 45.57
N LEU A 139 17.84 -5.60 45.22
CA LEU A 139 17.36 -5.63 43.84
C LEU A 139 16.82 -4.24 43.48
N ALA A 140 17.14 -3.76 42.28
CA ALA A 140 16.45 -2.63 41.69
C ALA A 140 15.47 -3.13 40.62
N VAL A 141 14.19 -2.88 40.85
CA VAL A 141 13.09 -3.31 39.98
C VAL A 141 12.51 -2.08 39.29
N THR A 142 12.42 -2.13 37.97
CA THR A 142 11.86 -1.06 37.15
C THR A 142 10.85 -1.65 36.17
N ALA A 143 9.61 -1.17 36.24
CA ALA A 143 8.55 -1.48 35.29
C ALA A 143 7.90 -0.19 34.74
N GLY A 144 7.34 -0.26 33.53
CA GLY A 144 6.62 0.87 32.94
C GLY A 144 5.21 1.01 33.53
N GLU A 145 4.81 2.23 33.88
CA GLU A 145 3.50 2.49 34.53
C GLU A 145 2.29 2.07 33.68
N TYR A 146 2.39 2.16 32.35
CA TYR A 146 1.35 1.72 31.42
C TYR A 146 1.95 0.91 30.28
N THR A 147 1.33 -0.23 29.95
CA THR A 147 1.67 -1.06 28.79
C THR A 147 0.43 -1.34 27.96
N PHE A 148 0.51 -1.10 26.64
CA PHE A 148 -0.54 -1.51 25.71
C PHE A 148 -0.28 -2.92 25.18
N LEU A 149 -1.24 -3.80 25.38
CA LEU A 149 -1.30 -5.16 24.90
C LEU A 149 -2.23 -5.20 23.70
N GLY A 150 -1.63 -5.22 22.50
CA GLY A 150 -2.38 -5.41 21.28
C GLY A 150 -2.95 -6.82 21.19
N LEU A 151 -3.69 -7.08 20.11
CA LEU A 151 -4.26 -8.40 19.82
C LEU A 151 -3.21 -9.38 19.26
N GLU A 152 -2.03 -8.89 18.88
CA GLU A 152 -0.92 -9.71 18.42
C GLU A 152 -0.20 -10.36 19.60
N SER A 153 0.14 -11.65 19.49
CA SER A 153 0.73 -12.45 20.56
C SER A 153 2.18 -12.08 20.93
N SER A 154 2.69 -10.93 20.50
CA SER A 154 4.08 -10.51 20.65
C SER A 154 4.29 -9.47 21.76
N THR A 155 3.23 -8.78 22.20
CA THR A 155 3.36 -7.76 23.25
C THR A 155 3.44 -8.41 24.63
N THR A 156 4.53 -8.13 25.35
CA THR A 156 4.76 -8.63 26.71
C THR A 156 4.98 -7.48 27.68
N VAL A 157 4.58 -7.67 28.94
CA VAL A 157 4.92 -6.75 30.03
C VAL A 157 6.33 -7.06 30.48
N GLU A 158 7.27 -6.15 30.20
CA GLU A 158 8.68 -6.30 30.55
C GLU A 158 8.99 -5.61 31.87
N VAL A 159 9.59 -6.36 32.80
CA VAL A 159 10.03 -5.86 34.10
C VAL A 159 11.53 -6.06 34.20
N THR A 160 12.27 -4.96 34.31
CA THR A 160 13.72 -4.99 34.43
C THR A 160 14.12 -5.14 35.89
N VAL A 161 15.00 -6.10 36.17
CA VAL A 161 15.54 -6.33 37.52
C VAL A 161 17.06 -6.36 37.46
N GLU A 162 17.69 -5.50 38.25
CA GLU A 162 19.14 -5.42 38.45
C GLU A 162 19.48 -5.96 39.83
N ASN A 163 20.38 -6.94 39.91
CA ASN A 163 20.92 -7.41 41.17
C ASN A 163 22.06 -6.49 41.63
N ARG A 164 21.76 -5.58 42.57
CA ARG A 164 22.73 -4.67 43.20
C ARG A 164 23.36 -5.27 44.46
N GLY A 165 22.89 -6.45 44.87
CA GLY A 165 23.40 -7.21 45.97
C GLY A 165 24.74 -7.89 45.67
N ILE A 166 25.25 -8.58 46.68
CA ILE A 166 26.54 -9.30 46.63
C ILE A 166 26.32 -10.78 46.31
N TYR A 167 25.14 -11.32 46.65
CA TYR A 167 24.81 -12.72 46.39
C TYR A 167 24.11 -12.89 45.04
N ALA A 168 24.48 -13.95 44.32
CA ALA A 168 23.72 -14.43 43.17
C ALA A 168 22.32 -14.84 43.63
N GLN A 169 21.32 -14.53 42.80
CA GLN A 169 19.96 -14.99 42.99
C GLN A 169 19.71 -16.16 42.03
N GLU A 170 19.29 -17.29 42.58
CA GLU A 170 19.09 -18.55 41.87
C GLU A 170 17.63 -18.77 41.47
N LEU A 171 17.38 -19.66 40.51
CA LEU A 171 16.02 -20.06 40.18
C LEU A 171 15.26 -20.56 41.43
N GLY A 172 14.08 -20.00 41.64
CA GLY A 172 13.19 -20.30 42.77
C GLY A 172 13.42 -19.47 44.03
N ASN A 173 14.53 -18.73 44.15
CA ASN A 173 14.74 -17.84 45.30
C ASN A 173 14.21 -16.42 45.06
N ILE A 174 14.20 -15.98 43.79
CA ILE A 174 13.54 -14.78 43.29
C ILE A 174 12.29 -15.17 42.53
N SER A 175 11.18 -14.52 42.87
CA SER A 175 9.92 -14.70 42.17
C SER A 175 9.34 -13.34 41.82
N ALA A 176 8.95 -13.19 40.56
CA ALA A 176 8.14 -12.07 40.11
C ALA A 176 6.74 -12.57 39.79
N ARG A 177 5.74 -11.92 40.37
CA ARG A 177 4.32 -12.23 40.23
C ARG A 177 3.63 -11.00 39.64
N LEU A 178 2.87 -11.21 38.57
CA LEU A 178 2.01 -10.19 37.99
C LEU A 178 0.56 -10.64 38.13
N ALA A 179 -0.20 -9.95 38.97
CA ALA A 179 -1.63 -10.16 39.13
C ALA A 179 -2.39 -9.05 38.39
N VAL A 180 -3.30 -9.42 37.48
CA VAL A 180 -4.15 -8.50 36.73
C VAL A 180 -5.58 -8.59 37.27
N TYR A 181 -6.18 -7.44 37.55
CA TYR A 181 -7.47 -7.32 38.21
C TYR A 181 -8.54 -6.83 37.24
N GLU A 182 -9.70 -7.47 37.29
CA GLU A 182 -10.95 -7.02 36.69
C GLU A 182 -11.91 -6.66 37.83
N GLY A 183 -12.11 -5.36 38.05
CA GLY A 183 -12.74 -4.85 39.27
C GLY A 183 -11.94 -5.26 40.52
N ASP A 184 -12.62 -5.88 41.49
CA ASP A 184 -12.01 -6.36 42.74
C ASP A 184 -11.51 -7.81 42.64
N THR A 185 -11.64 -8.46 41.49
CA THR A 185 -11.28 -9.87 41.30
C THR A 185 -10.00 -10.02 40.48
N VAL A 186 -9.17 -11.00 40.83
CA VAL A 186 -7.99 -11.36 40.04
C VAL A 186 -8.45 -12.09 38.78
N ALA A 187 -8.31 -11.45 37.64
CA ALA A 187 -8.64 -12.02 36.33
C ALA A 187 -7.57 -13.04 35.90
N GLU A 188 -6.31 -12.71 36.15
CA GLU A 188 -5.17 -13.55 35.78
C GLU A 188 -3.99 -13.30 36.70
N GLU A 189 -3.20 -14.33 36.96
CA GLU A 189 -1.98 -14.23 37.75
C GLU A 189 -0.87 -15.08 37.13
N THR A 190 0.26 -14.45 36.83
CA THR A 190 1.40 -15.11 36.20
C THR A 190 2.62 -15.04 37.11
N PHE A 191 3.41 -16.12 37.11
CA PHE A 191 4.59 -16.29 37.94
C PHE A 191 5.82 -16.56 37.08
N GLN A 192 6.92 -15.87 37.40
CA GLN A 192 8.23 -16.14 36.78
C GLN A 192 9.33 -16.15 37.84
N SER A 193 10.39 -16.89 37.52
CA SER A 193 11.62 -16.93 38.30
C SER A 193 12.79 -17.03 37.33
N ILE A 194 13.86 -16.28 37.60
CA ILE A 194 15.06 -16.22 36.77
C ILE A 194 16.29 -16.19 37.69
N ALA A 195 17.41 -16.76 37.26
CA ALA A 195 18.68 -16.57 37.96
C ALA A 195 19.35 -15.25 37.53
N ILE A 196 19.92 -14.51 38.48
CA ILE A 196 20.57 -13.20 38.26
C ILE A 196 21.86 -13.12 39.09
N GLU A 197 23.00 -12.99 38.41
CA GLU A 197 24.31 -12.81 39.04
C GLU A 197 24.47 -11.39 39.64
N PRO A 198 25.38 -11.19 40.61
CA PRO A 198 25.67 -9.86 41.15
C PRO A 198 26.11 -8.87 40.07
N GLY A 199 25.48 -7.71 40.01
CA GLY A 199 25.70 -6.68 38.99
C GLY A 199 25.05 -6.98 37.63
N GLU A 200 24.34 -8.11 37.47
CA GLU A 200 23.62 -8.45 36.24
C GLU A 200 22.24 -7.79 36.22
N THR A 201 21.79 -7.41 35.02
CA THR A 201 20.42 -6.96 34.75
C THR A 201 19.71 -7.99 33.88
N ARG A 202 18.51 -8.38 34.28
CA ARG A 202 17.65 -9.34 33.57
C ARG A 202 16.24 -8.78 33.45
N ILE A 203 15.43 -9.41 32.59
CA ILE A 203 14.04 -9.01 32.34
C ILE A 203 13.12 -10.19 32.64
N PHE A 204 12.04 -9.94 33.37
CA PHE A 204 10.86 -10.80 33.41
C PHE A 204 9.90 -10.35 32.31
N SER A 205 9.36 -11.28 31.52
CA SER A 205 8.50 -10.97 30.37
C SER A 205 7.16 -11.68 30.51
N PHE A 206 6.13 -10.98 30.95
CA PHE A 206 4.80 -11.56 31.18
C PHE A 206 3.90 -11.40 29.95
N THR A 207 3.06 -12.41 29.67
CA THR A 207 2.11 -12.40 28.54
C THR A 207 0.70 -12.69 29.05
N PRO A 208 0.04 -11.73 29.71
CA PRO A 208 -1.32 -11.93 30.21
C PRO A 208 -2.31 -12.12 29.05
N THR A 209 -3.30 -12.99 29.27
CA THR A 209 -4.38 -13.39 28.38
C THR A 209 -5.74 -12.89 28.87
N LEU A 210 -6.07 -11.65 28.52
CA LEU A 210 -7.30 -10.97 28.94
C LEU A 210 -8.44 -11.21 27.94
N GLN A 211 -9.68 -11.39 28.42
CA GLN A 211 -10.83 -11.81 27.60
C GLN A 211 -11.67 -10.65 27.06
N THR A 212 -11.52 -9.46 27.62
CA THR A 212 -12.32 -8.28 27.32
C THR A 212 -11.43 -7.08 27.01
N PRO A 213 -11.86 -6.15 26.14
CA PRO A 213 -11.14 -4.90 25.95
C PRO A 213 -11.28 -4.01 27.18
N GLY A 214 -10.23 -3.27 27.53
CA GLY A 214 -10.25 -2.36 28.66
C GLY A 214 -8.86 -1.94 29.11
N ILE A 215 -8.84 -1.08 30.13
CA ILE A 215 -7.62 -0.79 30.89
C ILE A 215 -7.79 -1.50 32.22
N TYR A 216 -6.79 -2.31 32.58
CA TYR A 216 -6.77 -3.17 33.76
C TYR A 216 -5.75 -2.67 34.76
N ARG A 217 -6.08 -2.79 36.04
CA ARG A 217 -5.13 -2.60 37.12
C ARG A 217 -4.32 -3.87 37.26
N SER A 218 -3.02 -3.73 37.46
CA SER A 218 -2.14 -4.86 37.73
C SER A 218 -1.18 -4.55 38.87
N LEU A 219 -0.87 -5.58 39.64
CA LEU A 219 0.06 -5.54 40.75
C LEU A 219 1.25 -6.42 40.41
N LEU A 220 2.42 -5.79 40.30
CA LEU A 220 3.69 -6.47 40.18
C LEU A 220 4.30 -6.63 41.57
N LEU A 221 4.63 -7.86 41.93
CA LEU A 221 5.29 -8.20 43.19
C LEU A 221 6.57 -8.98 42.88
N VAL A 222 7.73 -8.43 43.24
CA VAL A 222 9.03 -9.09 43.12
C VAL A 222 9.59 -9.36 44.52
N GLU A 223 9.82 -10.63 44.82
CA GLU A 223 10.19 -11.09 46.16
C GLU A 223 11.41 -11.99 46.16
N LEU A 224 12.19 -11.93 47.24
CA LEU A 224 13.22 -12.91 47.58
C LEU A 224 12.82 -13.70 48.82
N HIS A 225 12.84 -15.04 48.68
CA HIS A 225 12.54 -15.99 49.74
C HIS A 225 11.18 -15.70 50.43
N ASP A 226 10.13 -15.61 49.60
CA ASP A 226 8.74 -15.31 50.01
C ASP A 226 8.62 -14.00 50.81
N GLY A 227 9.27 -12.94 50.32
CA GLY A 227 9.20 -11.59 50.88
C GLY A 227 10.07 -11.35 52.12
N ARG A 228 10.70 -12.40 52.69
CA ARG A 228 11.49 -12.28 53.94
C ARG A 228 12.79 -11.51 53.80
N LEU A 229 13.39 -11.53 52.62
CA LEU A 229 14.70 -10.91 52.38
C LEU A 229 14.59 -9.64 51.53
N TYR A 230 13.61 -9.60 50.65
CA TYR A 230 13.29 -8.48 49.78
C TYR A 230 11.84 -8.63 49.31
N SER A 231 11.12 -7.52 49.26
CA SER A 231 9.82 -7.41 48.61
C SER A 231 9.72 -6.04 47.95
N ASN A 232 9.34 -6.02 46.67
CA ASN A 232 9.05 -4.80 45.94
C ASN A 232 7.70 -4.95 45.25
N GLN A 233 6.81 -4.01 45.53
CA GLN A 233 5.48 -3.98 44.97
C GLN A 233 5.34 -2.72 44.11
N GLN A 234 4.88 -2.89 42.87
CA GLN A 234 4.61 -1.79 41.94
C GLN A 234 3.22 -1.97 41.34
N GLU A 235 2.51 -0.86 41.18
CA GLU A 235 1.22 -0.85 40.49
C GLU A 235 1.43 -0.42 39.04
N LEU A 236 0.81 -1.14 38.12
CA LEU A 236 0.93 -0.92 36.68
C LEU A 236 -0.46 -0.98 36.03
N PHE A 237 -0.62 -0.33 34.90
CA PHE A 237 -1.84 -0.35 34.10
C PHE A 237 -1.62 -1.06 32.77
N LEU A 238 -2.52 -1.98 32.43
CA LEU A 238 -2.45 -2.74 31.18
C LEU A 238 -3.65 -2.38 30.31
N GLY A 239 -3.42 -1.71 29.20
CA GLY A 239 -4.46 -1.46 28.20
C GLY A 239 -4.52 -2.63 27.23
N HIS A 240 -5.64 -3.35 27.15
CA HIS A 240 -5.85 -4.42 26.19
C HIS A 240 -7.01 -4.06 25.27
N SER A 241 -6.74 -3.92 23.97
CA SER A 241 -7.76 -3.59 22.97
C SER A 241 -7.25 -3.85 21.57
N ALA A 242 -8.16 -3.78 20.59
CA ALA A 242 -7.80 -3.76 19.18
C ALA A 242 -7.04 -2.49 18.78
N THR A 243 -7.37 -1.36 19.41
CA THR A 243 -6.91 -0.05 18.95
C THR A 243 -6.61 0.86 20.15
N THR A 244 -5.44 1.49 20.13
CA THR A 244 -5.12 2.66 20.97
C THR A 244 -5.76 3.90 20.38
N LEU A 245 -6.34 4.75 21.23
CA LEU A 245 -7.00 5.97 20.80
C LEU A 245 -6.13 7.19 21.13
N THR A 246 -5.93 8.06 20.15
CA THR A 246 -5.27 9.35 20.32
C THR A 246 -6.30 10.47 20.19
N PRO A 247 -6.50 11.29 21.24
CA PRO A 247 -7.37 12.46 21.18
C PRO A 247 -7.05 13.36 19.97
N GLY A 248 -8.08 13.81 19.27
CA GLY A 248 -8.03 14.68 18.10
C GLY A 248 -7.62 14.00 16.80
N LYS A 249 -7.32 12.69 16.80
CA LYS A 249 -6.98 11.92 15.59
C LYS A 249 -7.99 10.82 15.29
N ASP A 250 -8.35 10.04 16.31
CA ASP A 250 -9.22 8.89 16.15
C ASP A 250 -10.66 9.29 16.44
N THR A 251 -11.57 9.02 15.50
CA THR A 251 -13.00 9.32 15.63
C THR A 251 -13.88 8.09 15.37
N ALA A 252 -13.28 6.98 14.95
CA ALA A 252 -13.97 5.76 14.56
C ALA A 252 -14.03 4.75 15.72
N PHE A 253 -14.68 5.14 16.81
CA PHE A 253 -15.00 4.26 17.94
C PHE A 253 -16.30 4.71 18.61
N SER A 254 -16.95 3.86 19.40
CA SER A 254 -18.18 4.22 20.13
C SER A 254 -17.93 4.48 21.61
N ARG A 255 -17.12 3.63 22.26
CA ARG A 255 -16.75 3.74 23.68
C ARG A 255 -15.25 3.60 23.85
N ALA A 256 -14.71 4.31 24.83
CA ALA A 256 -13.29 4.27 25.17
C ALA A 256 -13.10 4.07 26.68
N ALA A 257 -12.09 3.28 27.04
CA ALA A 257 -11.52 3.30 28.38
C ALA A 257 -10.33 4.27 28.38
N VAL A 258 -10.28 5.15 29.36
CA VAL A 258 -9.32 6.23 29.47
C VAL A 258 -8.64 6.18 30.83
N LEU A 259 -7.31 6.18 30.82
CA LEU A 259 -6.46 6.32 31.99
C LEU A 259 -6.12 7.80 32.16
N LEU A 260 -6.64 8.41 33.22
CA LEU A 260 -6.41 9.79 33.58
C LEU A 260 -5.42 9.92 34.72
N ASP A 261 -4.69 11.04 34.68
CA ASP A 261 -3.88 11.56 35.76
C ASP A 261 -4.50 12.86 36.28
N ALA A 262 -5.24 12.77 37.39
CA ALA A 262 -5.86 13.91 38.01
C ALA A 262 -6.08 13.67 39.51
N PRO A 263 -5.92 14.70 40.37
CA PRO A 263 -6.17 14.57 41.80
C PRO A 263 -7.65 14.35 42.16
N GLN A 264 -8.56 14.64 41.22
CA GLN A 264 -10.00 14.44 41.38
C GLN A 264 -10.60 13.98 40.06
N LEU A 265 -11.69 13.23 40.16
CA LEU A 265 -12.48 12.82 39.00
C LEU A 265 -13.06 14.04 38.25
N PRO A 266 -13.11 13.98 36.90
CA PRO A 266 -13.73 15.04 36.12
C PRO A 266 -15.22 15.17 36.46
N THR A 267 -15.77 16.37 36.30
CA THR A 267 -17.21 16.65 36.55
C THR A 267 -17.92 17.26 35.34
N ALA A 268 -17.16 17.68 34.32
CA ALA A 268 -17.67 18.39 33.16
C ALA A 268 -18.33 17.48 32.12
N ILE A 269 -17.94 16.19 32.07
CA ILE A 269 -18.37 15.24 31.05
C ILE A 269 -19.07 14.02 31.68
N PRO A 270 -19.97 13.34 30.95
CA PRO A 270 -20.52 12.06 31.38
C PRO A 270 -19.47 10.94 31.20
N TYR A 271 -19.35 10.09 32.22
CA TYR A 271 -18.48 8.91 32.20
C TYR A 271 -19.03 7.82 33.12
N ILE A 272 -18.56 6.59 32.92
CA ILE A 272 -18.70 5.49 33.86
C ILE A 272 -17.35 5.32 34.55
N TRP A 273 -17.35 5.42 35.88
CA TRP A 273 -16.15 5.19 36.69
C TRP A 273 -15.97 3.69 36.92
N HIS A 274 -14.77 3.18 36.64
CA HIS A 274 -14.41 1.79 36.94
C HIS A 274 -13.67 1.71 38.28
N TYR A 275 -12.53 2.39 38.41
CA TYR A 275 -11.74 2.41 39.64
C TYR A 275 -10.73 3.57 39.66
N SER A 276 -10.18 3.84 40.84
CA SER A 276 -9.17 4.89 41.10
C SER A 276 -8.06 4.36 41.98
N PHE A 277 -6.82 4.81 41.75
CA PHE A 277 -5.69 4.55 42.63
C PHE A 277 -4.78 5.78 42.71
N GLY A 278 -4.73 6.42 43.88
CA GLY A 278 -4.14 7.75 44.02
C GLY A 278 -4.80 8.72 43.04
N ASP A 279 -3.97 9.43 42.27
CA ASP A 279 -4.39 10.38 41.24
C ASP A 279 -4.62 9.72 39.87
N ARG A 280 -4.57 8.37 39.79
CA ARG A 280 -4.85 7.62 38.56
C ARG A 280 -6.31 7.18 38.54
N HIS A 281 -7.04 7.52 37.47
CA HIS A 281 -8.45 7.17 37.31
C HIS A 281 -8.68 6.43 36.00
N VAL A 282 -9.38 5.29 36.05
CA VAL A 282 -9.82 4.58 34.84
C VAL A 282 -11.31 4.85 34.64
N LEU A 283 -11.61 5.56 33.56
CA LEU A 283 -12.96 5.94 33.19
C LEU A 283 -13.34 5.29 31.87
N GLU A 284 -14.64 5.12 31.69
CA GLU A 284 -15.22 4.83 30.41
C GLU A 284 -16.04 6.03 29.93
N ILE A 285 -15.87 6.37 28.65
CA ILE A 285 -16.56 7.48 28.00
C ILE A 285 -17.09 7.07 26.63
N GLU A 286 -18.10 7.80 26.14
CA GLU A 286 -18.51 7.76 24.74
C GLU A 286 -17.53 8.58 23.88
N SER A 287 -17.50 8.28 22.57
CA SER A 287 -16.56 8.87 21.61
C SER A 287 -16.55 10.40 21.59
N ASP A 288 -17.71 11.01 21.74
CA ASP A 288 -17.89 12.46 21.61
C ASP A 288 -17.16 13.25 22.71
N TYR A 289 -16.79 12.61 23.82
CA TYR A 289 -16.21 13.27 24.99
C TYR A 289 -14.69 13.09 25.12
N LEU A 290 -14.03 12.27 24.29
CA LEU A 290 -12.59 12.01 24.42
C LEU A 290 -11.76 13.29 24.26
N ASP A 291 -12.09 14.11 23.26
CA ASP A 291 -11.36 15.35 22.98
C ASP A 291 -11.61 16.41 24.05
N GLU A 292 -12.85 16.50 24.55
CA GLU A 292 -13.20 17.41 25.66
C GLU A 292 -12.48 17.01 26.95
N LEU A 293 -12.41 15.71 27.25
CA LEU A 293 -11.68 15.18 28.39
C LEU A 293 -10.18 15.48 28.29
N ALA A 294 -9.58 15.23 27.12
CA ALA A 294 -8.17 15.50 26.87
C ALA A 294 -7.82 17.00 26.93
N SER A 295 -8.80 17.88 26.71
CA SER A 295 -8.61 19.32 26.83
C SER A 295 -8.61 19.83 28.28
N SER A 296 -9.25 19.09 29.18
CA SER A 296 -9.50 19.49 30.57
C SER A 296 -8.68 18.71 31.60
N SER A 297 -8.17 17.53 31.23
CA SER A 297 -7.46 16.59 32.12
C SER A 297 -6.25 15.97 31.41
N ASN A 298 -5.28 15.48 32.18
CA ASN A 298 -4.12 14.78 31.63
C ASN A 298 -4.49 13.32 31.30
N VAL A 299 -4.68 13.01 30.02
CA VAL A 299 -4.95 11.65 29.53
C VAL A 299 -3.62 10.94 29.29
N LEU A 300 -3.35 9.89 30.06
CA LEU A 300 -2.14 9.06 29.92
C LEU A 300 -2.29 8.03 28.80
N ALA A 301 -3.48 7.42 28.70
CA ALA A 301 -3.78 6.40 27.71
C ALA A 301 -5.28 6.35 27.43
N ALA A 302 -5.65 5.96 26.22
CA ALA A 302 -7.02 5.65 25.84
C ALA A 302 -7.04 4.45 24.90
N VAL A 303 -8.03 3.56 25.07
CA VAL A 303 -8.22 2.36 24.24
C VAL A 303 -9.69 2.19 23.89
N SER A 304 -9.98 1.65 22.71
CA SER A 304 -11.38 1.37 22.33
C SER A 304 -11.95 0.22 23.17
N LEU A 305 -13.22 0.33 23.56
CA LEU A 305 -14.00 -0.73 24.20
C LEU A 305 -14.94 -1.44 23.22
N ASP A 306 -14.86 -1.12 21.93
CA ASP A 306 -15.75 -1.69 20.92
C ASP A 306 -15.43 -3.18 20.74
N ALA A 307 -16.27 -4.03 21.35
CA ALA A 307 -16.17 -5.47 21.21
C ALA A 307 -16.35 -5.93 19.75
N TYR A 308 -17.20 -5.20 19.01
CA TYR A 308 -17.57 -5.50 17.63
C TYR A 308 -17.41 -4.27 16.77
N GLY A 309 -16.89 -4.45 15.57
CA GLY A 309 -16.73 -3.37 14.60
C GLY A 309 -16.39 -3.94 13.24
N VAL A 310 -16.86 -3.28 12.20
CA VAL A 310 -16.57 -3.68 10.82
C VAL A 310 -16.36 -2.43 9.97
N ALA A 311 -15.38 -2.49 9.09
CA ALA A 311 -15.17 -1.48 8.07
C ALA A 311 -15.08 -2.14 6.69
N LEU A 312 -15.76 -1.54 5.72
CA LEU A 312 -15.69 -1.94 4.32
C LEU A 312 -14.98 -0.90 3.47
N SER A 313 -14.14 -1.36 2.56
CA SER A 313 -13.58 -0.54 1.50
C SER A 313 -13.42 -1.33 0.22
N THR A 314 -13.22 -0.63 -0.89
CA THR A 314 -12.92 -1.24 -2.19
C THR A 314 -11.62 -0.64 -2.73
N LEU A 315 -10.94 -1.35 -3.63
CA LEU A 315 -9.75 -0.84 -4.32
C LEU A 315 -10.09 0.19 -5.41
N LEU A 316 -11.37 0.33 -5.77
CA LEU A 316 -11.78 1.33 -6.74
C LEU A 316 -11.76 2.72 -6.08
N PRO A 317 -11.34 3.77 -6.80
CA PRO A 317 -11.45 5.12 -6.28
C PRO A 317 -12.94 5.51 -6.15
N PRO A 318 -13.34 6.16 -5.05
CA PRO A 318 -14.70 6.64 -4.90
C PRO A 318 -14.95 7.80 -5.88
N VAL A 319 -16.09 7.75 -6.55
CA VAL A 319 -16.70 8.87 -7.29
C VAL A 319 -17.71 9.51 -6.37
N THR A 320 -17.59 10.82 -6.16
CA THR A 320 -18.52 11.56 -5.31
C THR A 320 -19.85 11.73 -6.04
N ALA A 321 -20.89 11.03 -5.59
CA ALA A 321 -22.25 11.26 -6.08
C ALA A 321 -22.79 12.61 -5.56
N GLU A 322 -23.83 13.15 -6.21
CA GLU A 322 -24.48 14.43 -5.85
C GLU A 322 -24.91 14.53 -4.36
N ASN A 323 -25.06 13.39 -3.68
CA ASN A 323 -25.49 13.29 -2.29
C ASN A 323 -24.33 13.11 -1.28
N ASN A 324 -23.07 13.23 -1.71
CA ASN A 324 -21.87 13.07 -0.87
C ASN A 324 -21.60 11.64 -0.36
N TRP A 325 -22.22 10.62 -0.98
CA TRP A 325 -21.93 9.20 -0.72
C TRP A 325 -20.83 8.70 -1.66
N PRO A 326 -19.85 7.91 -1.17
CA PRO A 326 -18.85 7.30 -2.03
C PRO A 326 -19.50 6.22 -2.89
N VAL A 327 -19.53 6.43 -4.20
CA VAL A 327 -19.98 5.43 -5.19
C VAL A 327 -18.77 4.98 -5.97
N PHE A 328 -18.61 3.68 -6.17
CA PHE A 328 -17.46 3.13 -6.88
C PHE A 328 -17.87 2.75 -8.29
N SER A 329 -17.26 3.33 -9.33
CA SER A 329 -17.60 3.04 -10.72
C SER A 329 -16.64 2.04 -11.35
N ALA A 330 -17.15 1.06 -12.09
CA ALA A 330 -16.33 0.24 -12.97
C ALA A 330 -17.00 0.10 -14.35
N GLU A 331 -16.22 0.27 -15.41
CA GLU A 331 -16.67 0.14 -16.79
C GLU A 331 -16.40 -1.29 -17.29
N MET A 332 -17.42 -1.95 -17.80
CA MET A 332 -17.33 -3.28 -18.41
C MET A 332 -17.18 -3.14 -19.93
N THR A 333 -16.15 -3.78 -20.48
CA THR A 333 -15.84 -3.75 -21.92
C THR A 333 -16.07 -5.10 -22.60
N ASP A 334 -16.31 -6.18 -21.84
CA ASP A 334 -16.46 -7.54 -22.36
C ASP A 334 -17.50 -8.34 -21.56
N ARG A 335 -17.95 -9.47 -22.10
CA ARG A 335 -18.87 -10.44 -21.48
C ARG A 335 -18.21 -11.31 -20.41
N GLN A 336 -16.89 -11.20 -20.25
CA GLN A 336 -16.16 -11.96 -19.25
C GLN A 336 -16.57 -11.53 -17.83
N PRO A 337 -16.68 -12.47 -16.88
CA PRO A 337 -16.91 -12.13 -15.49
C PRO A 337 -15.83 -11.18 -14.96
N LEU A 338 -16.27 -10.12 -14.29
CA LEU A 338 -15.40 -9.17 -13.61
C LEU A 338 -15.16 -9.66 -12.17
N GLU A 339 -13.90 -9.85 -11.80
CA GLU A 339 -13.48 -10.20 -10.45
C GLU A 339 -13.11 -8.93 -9.67
N LEU A 340 -13.84 -8.64 -8.59
CA LEU A 340 -13.58 -7.51 -7.71
C LEU A 340 -13.25 -7.97 -6.30
N GLY A 341 -12.25 -7.34 -5.68
CA GLY A 341 -11.92 -7.53 -4.27
C GLY A 341 -12.57 -6.46 -3.40
N VAL A 342 -13.44 -6.87 -2.47
CA VAL A 342 -13.97 -6.01 -1.40
C VAL A 342 -13.15 -6.26 -0.14
N SER A 343 -12.53 -5.21 0.40
CA SER A 343 -11.74 -5.32 1.63
C SER A 343 -12.65 -5.17 2.84
N LEU A 344 -12.70 -6.22 3.65
CA LEU A 344 -13.46 -6.29 4.88
C LEU A 344 -12.50 -6.32 6.06
N ILE A 345 -12.63 -5.35 6.96
CA ILE A 345 -11.76 -5.20 8.13
C ILE A 345 -12.60 -5.44 9.38
N ASN A 346 -12.16 -6.38 10.22
CA ASN A 346 -12.72 -6.52 11.56
C ASN A 346 -12.04 -5.52 12.49
N THR A 347 -12.75 -4.44 12.85
CA THR A 347 -12.24 -3.42 13.77
C THR A 347 -12.59 -3.72 15.23
N GLY A 348 -13.33 -4.80 15.49
CA GLY A 348 -13.67 -5.26 16.83
C GLY A 348 -12.57 -6.08 17.50
N PHE A 349 -12.90 -6.57 18.69
CA PHE A 349 -11.98 -7.29 19.58
C PHE A 349 -12.01 -8.82 19.41
N TYR A 350 -13.14 -9.40 18.95
CA TYR A 350 -13.31 -10.85 18.81
C TYR A 350 -13.20 -11.33 17.37
N THR A 351 -12.83 -12.60 17.18
CA THR A 351 -12.90 -13.23 15.85
C THR A 351 -14.36 -13.45 15.50
N GLU A 352 -14.80 -12.80 14.44
CA GLU A 352 -16.22 -12.77 14.07
C GLU A 352 -16.48 -13.44 12.73
N ASN A 353 -17.67 -14.03 12.62
CA ASN A 353 -18.16 -14.62 11.37
C ASN A 353 -19.21 -13.69 10.74
N PHE A 354 -18.75 -12.84 9.82
CA PHE A 354 -19.60 -11.89 9.13
C PHE A 354 -20.44 -12.59 8.07
N VAL A 355 -21.70 -12.18 7.93
CA VAL A 355 -22.60 -12.65 6.86
C VAL A 355 -22.64 -11.61 5.75
N LEU A 356 -22.47 -12.05 4.52
CA LEU A 356 -22.44 -11.19 3.34
C LEU A 356 -23.67 -11.46 2.47
N GLU A 357 -24.30 -10.38 2.03
CA GLU A 357 -25.45 -10.39 1.13
C GLU A 357 -25.15 -9.52 -0.09
N TYR A 358 -25.47 -10.05 -1.27
CA TYR A 358 -25.21 -9.39 -2.55
C TYR A 358 -26.54 -9.01 -3.19
N HIS A 359 -26.77 -7.71 -3.34
CA HIS A 359 -27.97 -7.16 -3.96
C HIS A 359 -27.57 -6.47 -5.27
N TYR A 360 -28.29 -6.73 -6.35
CA TYR A 360 -27.98 -6.12 -7.65
C TYR A 360 -29.21 -5.91 -8.51
N SER A 361 -29.10 -4.97 -9.46
CA SER A 361 -30.10 -4.77 -10.50
C SER A 361 -29.83 -5.71 -11.70
N PRO A 362 -30.80 -6.53 -12.14
CA PRO A 362 -30.61 -7.49 -13.24
C PRO A 362 -30.76 -6.84 -14.63
N LEU A 363 -30.47 -5.53 -14.77
CA LEU A 363 -30.65 -4.82 -16.05
C LEU A 363 -29.72 -5.37 -17.14
N PHE A 364 -28.41 -5.40 -16.86
CA PHE A 364 -27.43 -6.04 -17.74
C PHE A 364 -26.51 -7.03 -17.00
N LEU A 365 -26.74 -7.30 -15.70
CA LEU A 365 -26.01 -8.28 -14.91
C LEU A 365 -26.81 -9.58 -14.77
N ALA A 366 -26.21 -10.70 -15.14
CA ALA A 366 -26.80 -12.02 -14.99
C ALA A 366 -26.73 -12.50 -13.54
N SER A 367 -25.58 -12.35 -12.89
CA SER A 367 -25.37 -12.77 -11.51
C SER A 367 -24.23 -12.01 -10.84
N VAL A 368 -24.38 -11.81 -9.53
CA VAL A 368 -23.29 -11.41 -8.63
C VAL A 368 -23.14 -12.51 -7.60
N SER A 369 -21.93 -13.04 -7.44
CA SER A 369 -21.65 -14.13 -6.51
C SER A 369 -20.37 -13.88 -5.72
N GLY A 370 -20.38 -14.32 -4.47
CA GLY A 370 -19.22 -14.32 -3.57
C GLY A 370 -19.50 -15.20 -2.36
N PRO A 371 -18.57 -15.30 -1.40
CA PRO A 371 -18.78 -16.07 -0.19
C PRO A 371 -19.91 -15.45 0.66
N SER A 372 -20.82 -16.29 1.16
CA SER A 372 -21.93 -15.83 2.01
C SER A 372 -21.51 -15.52 3.46
N THR A 373 -20.33 -15.97 3.87
CA THR A 373 -19.79 -15.79 5.22
C THR A 373 -18.27 -15.62 5.18
N ALA A 374 -17.72 -14.83 6.09
CA ALA A 374 -16.28 -14.66 6.26
C ALA A 374 -15.92 -14.62 7.76
N LEU A 375 -15.07 -15.56 8.19
CA LEU A 375 -14.48 -15.58 9.52
C LEU A 375 -13.21 -14.71 9.52
N ILE A 376 -13.22 -13.61 10.28
CA ILE A 376 -12.14 -12.62 10.25
C ILE A 376 -11.64 -12.36 11.67
N ALA A 377 -10.33 -12.50 11.85
CA ALA A 377 -9.68 -12.23 13.12
C ALA A 377 -9.64 -10.71 13.41
N PRO A 378 -9.67 -10.31 14.68
CA PRO A 378 -9.54 -8.92 15.12
C PRO A 378 -8.37 -8.19 14.48
N GLY A 379 -8.57 -6.94 14.03
CA GLY A 379 -7.52 -6.10 13.45
C GLY A 379 -7.00 -6.57 12.08
N THR A 380 -7.54 -7.66 11.52
CA THR A 380 -7.11 -8.20 10.22
C THR A 380 -8.02 -7.74 9.08
N VAL A 381 -7.43 -7.68 7.88
CA VAL A 381 -8.13 -7.35 6.63
C VAL A 381 -8.28 -8.62 5.80
N ALA A 382 -9.52 -8.95 5.42
CA ALA A 382 -9.83 -10.00 4.47
C ALA A 382 -10.30 -9.39 3.14
N THR A 383 -9.71 -9.84 2.03
CA THR A 383 -10.19 -9.47 0.69
C THR A 383 -11.21 -10.50 0.23
N ILE A 384 -12.47 -10.07 0.14
CA ILE A 384 -13.60 -10.87 -0.31
C ILE A 384 -13.69 -10.80 -1.85
N PRO A 385 -13.53 -11.94 -2.55
CA PRO A 385 -13.72 -11.97 -3.99
C PRO A 385 -15.22 -11.90 -4.33
N VAL A 386 -15.57 -11.00 -5.23
CA VAL A 386 -16.91 -10.82 -5.76
C VAL A 386 -16.83 -10.95 -7.28
N THR A 387 -17.45 -12.01 -7.79
CA THR A 387 -17.55 -12.29 -9.22
C THR A 387 -18.83 -11.67 -9.76
N ILE A 388 -18.70 -10.81 -10.77
CA ILE A 388 -19.80 -10.11 -11.41
C ILE A 388 -19.91 -10.57 -12.85
N THR A 389 -21.02 -11.21 -13.19
CA THR A 389 -21.24 -11.79 -14.52
C THR A 389 -22.28 -10.97 -15.29
N PRO A 390 -21.94 -10.40 -16.45
CA PRO A 390 -22.89 -9.70 -17.30
C PRO A 390 -23.83 -10.68 -18.03
N HIS A 391 -24.96 -10.17 -18.52
CA HIS A 391 -25.84 -10.92 -19.42
C HIS A 391 -25.18 -11.14 -20.79
N ALA A 392 -25.50 -12.28 -21.42
CA ALA A 392 -25.01 -12.61 -22.76
C ALA A 392 -25.56 -11.67 -23.85
N SER A 393 -26.81 -11.22 -23.71
CA SER A 393 -27.46 -10.26 -24.61
C SER A 393 -27.52 -8.90 -23.93
N ILE A 394 -27.19 -7.80 -24.62
CA ILE A 394 -27.23 -6.44 -24.07
C ILE A 394 -28.68 -5.91 -24.04
N PRO A 395 -29.23 -5.50 -22.88
CA PRO A 395 -30.47 -4.74 -22.85
C PRO A 395 -30.36 -3.46 -21.99
N GLN A 396 -30.85 -2.37 -22.58
CA GLN A 396 -31.13 -1.06 -21.99
C GLN A 396 -29.90 -0.21 -21.57
N PRO A 397 -29.85 1.07 -21.99
CA PRO A 397 -28.89 2.05 -21.48
C PRO A 397 -29.10 2.30 -19.99
N GLY A 398 -28.01 2.41 -19.23
CA GLY A 398 -28.00 2.71 -17.81
C GLY A 398 -26.98 1.91 -17.02
N SER A 399 -26.79 2.29 -15.76
CA SER A 399 -25.86 1.66 -14.82
C SER A 399 -26.56 0.61 -13.97
N SER A 400 -25.88 -0.48 -13.63
CA SER A 400 -26.38 -1.50 -12.70
C SER A 400 -25.71 -1.33 -11.33
N PRO A 401 -26.44 -0.90 -10.29
CA PRO A 401 -25.90 -0.88 -8.93
C PRO A 401 -25.77 -2.30 -8.39
N VAL A 402 -24.65 -2.56 -7.73
CA VAL A 402 -24.35 -3.77 -6.97
C VAL A 402 -23.99 -3.36 -5.55
N THR A 403 -24.81 -3.75 -4.58
CA THR A 403 -24.60 -3.47 -3.16
C THR A 403 -24.16 -4.74 -2.45
N VAL A 404 -22.97 -4.70 -1.85
CA VAL A 404 -22.48 -5.73 -0.94
C VAL A 404 -22.77 -5.28 0.47
N THR A 405 -23.62 -5.99 1.17
CA THR A 405 -23.97 -5.73 2.58
C THR A 405 -23.27 -6.75 3.45
N VAL A 406 -22.62 -6.29 4.51
CA VAL A 406 -22.00 -7.13 5.52
C VAL A 406 -22.67 -6.88 6.83
N ARG A 407 -23.09 -7.94 7.50
CA ARG A 407 -23.75 -7.87 8.80
C ARG A 407 -23.12 -8.84 9.78
N LEU A 408 -23.15 -8.47 11.05
CA LEU A 408 -22.87 -9.37 12.14
C LEU A 408 -24.20 -9.75 12.84
N PRO A 409 -24.71 -10.99 12.65
CA PRO A 409 -25.99 -11.40 13.23
C PRO A 409 -25.98 -11.28 14.76
N GLY A 410 -27.07 -10.77 15.34
CA GLY A 410 -27.25 -10.68 16.80
C GLY A 410 -26.74 -9.40 17.46
N VAL A 411 -25.80 -8.68 16.82
CA VAL A 411 -25.23 -7.42 17.36
C VAL A 411 -25.87 -6.18 16.71
N GLY A 412 -26.46 -6.33 15.53
CA GLY A 412 -27.13 -5.23 14.82
C GLY A 412 -26.19 -4.33 14.01
N ILE A 413 -24.91 -4.69 13.90
CA ILE A 413 -23.94 -4.00 13.05
C ILE A 413 -24.14 -4.44 11.60
N SER A 414 -24.30 -3.45 10.72
CA SER A 414 -24.42 -3.64 9.27
C SER A 414 -23.69 -2.52 8.56
N GLU A 415 -22.79 -2.89 7.66
CA GLU A 415 -22.10 -1.98 6.76
C GLU A 415 -22.37 -2.40 5.31
N TYR A 416 -22.24 -1.47 4.38
CA TYR A 416 -22.45 -1.78 2.97
C TYR A 416 -21.61 -0.92 2.05
N VAL A 417 -21.34 -1.47 0.87
CA VAL A 417 -20.68 -0.75 -0.21
C VAL A 417 -21.45 -0.94 -1.50
N THR A 418 -21.65 0.15 -2.26
CA THR A 418 -22.35 0.12 -3.54
C THR A 418 -21.41 0.45 -4.69
N LEU A 419 -21.34 -0.47 -5.63
CA LEU A 419 -20.61 -0.40 -6.89
C LEU A 419 -21.61 -0.04 -7.99
N LEU A 420 -21.33 1.02 -8.75
CA LEU A 420 -22.07 1.38 -9.94
C LEU A 420 -21.34 0.81 -11.15
N LEU A 421 -21.93 -0.17 -11.81
CA LEU A 421 -21.34 -0.73 -13.01
C LEU A 421 -21.93 -0.04 -14.22
N ASP A 422 -21.03 0.39 -15.10
CA ASP A 422 -21.36 0.95 -16.40
C ASP A 422 -20.84 0.00 -17.47
N TYR A 423 -21.49 -0.05 -18.63
CA TYR A 423 -20.97 -0.75 -19.79
C TYR A 423 -20.58 0.27 -20.86
N ARG A 424 -19.56 -0.06 -21.64
CA ARG A 424 -19.18 0.74 -22.80
C ARG A 424 -20.12 0.42 -23.96
N GLU A 425 -20.88 1.40 -24.45
CA GLU A 425 -21.73 1.17 -25.63
C GLU A 425 -20.91 0.61 -26.82
N PRO A 426 -21.49 -0.27 -27.67
CA PRO A 426 -20.81 -0.78 -28.86
C PRO A 426 -20.32 0.36 -29.75
N GLY A 427 -19.02 0.36 -30.04
CA GLY A 427 -18.36 1.43 -30.78
C GLY A 427 -17.61 0.82 -31.96
N PHE A 428 -18.03 1.14 -33.17
CA PHE A 428 -17.42 0.57 -34.37
C PHE A 428 -16.51 1.56 -35.08
N GLU A 429 -15.43 1.08 -35.68
CA GLU A 429 -14.53 1.86 -36.53
C GLU A 429 -14.19 1.08 -37.80
N ALA A 430 -14.29 1.73 -38.96
CA ALA A 430 -13.80 1.16 -40.21
C ALA A 430 -12.27 1.27 -40.28
N SER A 431 -11.56 0.20 -39.87
CA SER A 431 -10.10 0.15 -39.85
C SER A 431 -9.48 0.14 -41.26
N GLU A 432 -10.16 -0.47 -42.23
CA GLU A 432 -9.75 -0.47 -43.65
C GLU A 432 -10.98 -0.41 -44.58
N ILE A 433 -11.02 0.57 -45.48
CA ILE A 433 -11.86 0.51 -46.67
C ILE A 433 -10.97 0.84 -47.86
N ARG A 434 -10.63 -0.16 -48.66
CA ARG A 434 -9.74 0.00 -49.83
C ARG A 434 -10.34 -0.62 -51.06
N LEU A 435 -10.17 0.06 -52.18
CA LEU A 435 -10.48 -0.46 -53.50
C LEU A 435 -9.18 -0.84 -54.21
N ASP A 436 -9.23 -1.89 -55.01
CA ASP A 436 -8.10 -2.34 -55.83
C ASP A 436 -7.74 -1.33 -56.93
N ARG A 437 -8.67 -0.41 -57.25
CA ARG A 437 -8.53 0.59 -58.32
C ARG A 437 -9.20 1.91 -57.95
N HIS A 438 -8.63 3.02 -58.43
CA HIS A 438 -9.21 4.37 -58.31
C HIS A 438 -10.03 4.79 -59.53
N SER A 439 -9.93 4.05 -60.64
CA SER A 439 -10.70 4.29 -61.86
C SER A 439 -10.95 3.01 -62.64
N LEU A 440 -12.08 2.96 -63.34
CA LEU A 440 -12.48 1.84 -64.20
C LEU A 440 -13.39 2.28 -65.34
N LEU A 441 -13.48 1.47 -66.39
CA LEU A 441 -14.50 1.64 -67.44
C LEU A 441 -15.84 1.10 -66.95
N ALA A 442 -16.94 1.69 -67.41
CA ALA A 442 -18.28 1.16 -67.18
C ALA A 442 -18.36 -0.34 -67.54
N GLY A 443 -18.90 -1.15 -66.63
CA GLY A 443 -19.01 -2.59 -66.77
C GLY A 443 -17.81 -3.41 -66.27
N GLN A 444 -16.68 -2.79 -65.91
CA GLN A 444 -15.55 -3.51 -65.30
C GLN A 444 -15.79 -3.81 -63.82
N GLU A 445 -15.26 -4.94 -63.34
CA GLU A 445 -15.30 -5.33 -61.92
C GLU A 445 -14.31 -4.48 -61.10
N ILE A 446 -14.79 -3.90 -60.00
CA ILE A 446 -14.00 -3.31 -58.91
C ILE A 446 -14.03 -4.24 -57.70
N ARG A 447 -12.90 -4.42 -57.02
CA ARG A 447 -12.78 -5.23 -55.81
C ARG A 447 -12.44 -4.36 -54.63
N GLY A 448 -13.20 -4.48 -53.56
CA GLY A 448 -12.95 -3.77 -52.31
C GLY A 448 -12.62 -4.74 -51.19
N LYS A 449 -11.78 -4.28 -50.26
CA LYS A 449 -11.59 -4.91 -48.96
C LYS A 449 -12.10 -3.97 -47.88
N LEU A 450 -12.87 -4.52 -46.96
CA LEU A 450 -13.41 -3.85 -45.79
C LEU A 450 -12.87 -4.54 -44.53
N ALA A 451 -12.54 -3.75 -43.52
CA ALA A 451 -12.31 -4.19 -42.16
C ALA A 451 -13.07 -3.28 -41.18
N LEU A 452 -13.76 -3.91 -40.23
CA LEU A 452 -14.59 -3.29 -39.21
C LEU A 452 -14.07 -3.75 -37.84
N PHE A 453 -13.67 -2.79 -37.01
CA PHE A 453 -13.18 -2.99 -35.65
C PHE A 453 -14.24 -2.59 -34.63
N ASN A 454 -14.31 -3.29 -33.50
CA ASN A 454 -15.16 -2.91 -32.35
C ASN A 454 -14.31 -2.48 -31.15
N ASP A 455 -14.39 -1.21 -30.75
CA ASP A 455 -13.77 -0.62 -29.55
C ASP A 455 -14.73 -0.55 -28.34
N GLY A 456 -16.00 -0.95 -28.54
CA GLY A 456 -17.02 -1.02 -27.50
C GLY A 456 -17.31 -2.44 -27.04
N PHE A 457 -18.41 -2.63 -26.30
CA PHE A 457 -18.83 -3.95 -25.82
C PHE A 457 -19.19 -4.91 -26.97
N PRO A 458 -19.03 -6.24 -26.80
CA PRO A 458 -19.36 -7.25 -27.81
C PRO A 458 -20.80 -7.17 -28.31
N ALA A 459 -20.99 -7.11 -29.62
CA ALA A 459 -22.30 -7.00 -30.24
C ALA A 459 -22.62 -8.18 -31.16
N ASP A 460 -23.86 -8.68 -31.08
CA ASP A 460 -24.33 -9.83 -31.88
C ASP A 460 -25.29 -9.39 -32.99
N GLY A 461 -25.42 -10.25 -34.01
CA GLY A 461 -26.45 -10.12 -35.04
C GLY A 461 -26.32 -8.84 -35.86
N LEU A 462 -25.09 -8.44 -36.16
CA LEU A 462 -24.80 -7.23 -36.92
C LEU A 462 -25.02 -7.48 -38.41
N ARG A 463 -25.64 -6.53 -39.10
CA ARG A 463 -25.73 -6.51 -40.56
C ARG A 463 -24.87 -5.35 -41.07
N THR A 464 -23.83 -5.67 -41.81
CA THR A 464 -22.97 -4.70 -42.46
C THR A 464 -23.42 -4.50 -43.90
N GLU A 465 -23.52 -3.26 -44.35
CA GLU A 465 -23.88 -2.90 -45.72
C GLU A 465 -22.86 -1.92 -46.30
N VAL A 466 -22.45 -2.16 -47.55
CA VAL A 466 -21.67 -1.21 -48.32
C VAL A 466 -22.60 -0.54 -49.32
N VAL A 467 -22.77 0.77 -49.15
CA VAL A 467 -23.65 1.61 -49.97
C VAL A 467 -22.79 2.44 -50.93
N LEU A 468 -23.13 2.39 -52.20
CA LEU A 468 -22.54 3.21 -53.25
C LEU A 468 -23.35 4.49 -53.42
N LEU A 469 -22.66 5.63 -53.37
CA LEU A 469 -23.25 6.94 -53.60
C LEU A 469 -22.86 7.40 -55.00
N ALA A 470 -23.84 7.44 -55.91
CA ALA A 470 -23.65 7.97 -57.25
C ALA A 470 -23.58 9.50 -57.24
N PRO A 471 -22.99 10.15 -58.27
CA PRO A 471 -22.99 11.61 -58.40
C PRO A 471 -24.38 12.25 -58.42
N SER A 472 -25.39 11.48 -58.84
CA SER A 472 -26.80 11.88 -58.86
C SER A 472 -27.46 11.91 -57.48
N GLY A 473 -26.75 11.48 -56.43
CA GLY A 473 -27.28 11.28 -55.08
C GLY A 473 -28.06 9.97 -54.92
N THR A 474 -28.03 9.10 -55.93
CA THR A 474 -28.69 7.79 -55.87
C THR A 474 -27.85 6.83 -55.04
N GLU A 475 -28.43 6.28 -53.97
CA GLU A 475 -27.79 5.28 -53.12
C GLU A 475 -28.08 3.87 -53.64
N THR A 476 -27.06 3.04 -53.79
CA THR A 476 -27.22 1.63 -54.22
C THR A 476 -26.49 0.71 -53.26
N ARG A 477 -27.19 -0.27 -52.68
CA ARG A 477 -26.58 -1.29 -51.82
C ARG A 477 -25.74 -2.25 -52.68
N LEU A 478 -24.43 -2.24 -52.49
CA LEU A 478 -23.48 -3.06 -53.26
C LEU A 478 -23.34 -4.46 -52.69
N TRP A 479 -23.33 -4.53 -51.37
CA TRP A 479 -22.97 -5.73 -50.66
C TRP A 479 -23.52 -5.66 -49.24
N ASN A 480 -23.87 -6.81 -48.69
CA ASN A 480 -24.17 -6.97 -47.28
C ASN A 480 -23.57 -8.26 -46.74
N SER A 481 -23.30 -8.28 -45.44
CA SER A 481 -23.01 -9.52 -44.71
C SER A 481 -23.49 -9.41 -43.29
N ASN A 482 -23.95 -10.54 -42.78
CA ASN A 482 -24.25 -10.70 -41.37
C ASN A 482 -22.97 -11.12 -40.65
N ILE A 483 -22.77 -10.55 -39.46
CA ILE A 483 -21.73 -10.92 -38.50
C ILE A 483 -22.48 -11.47 -37.29
N GLU A 484 -22.23 -12.73 -36.95
CA GLU A 484 -22.91 -13.40 -35.83
C GLU A 484 -22.55 -12.72 -34.49
N GLU A 485 -21.26 -12.46 -34.27
CA GLU A 485 -20.72 -11.78 -33.10
C GLU A 485 -19.44 -11.01 -33.49
N LEU A 486 -19.24 -9.82 -32.92
CA LEU A 486 -17.99 -9.07 -33.00
C LEU A 486 -17.60 -8.58 -31.59
N GLY A 487 -16.60 -9.22 -31.00
CA GLY A 487 -16.10 -8.95 -29.65
C GLY A 487 -15.35 -7.63 -29.51
N HIS A 488 -15.09 -7.21 -28.27
CA HIS A 488 -14.27 -6.05 -27.98
C HIS A 488 -12.82 -6.28 -28.43
N GLY A 489 -12.27 -5.35 -29.20
CA GLY A 489 -10.93 -5.46 -29.77
C GLY A 489 -10.83 -6.42 -30.97
N GLU A 490 -11.95 -6.99 -31.43
CA GLU A 490 -11.98 -7.86 -32.61
C GLU A 490 -12.17 -7.06 -33.90
N GLU A 491 -11.64 -7.61 -35.00
CA GLU A 491 -11.77 -7.05 -36.35
C GLU A 491 -12.41 -8.07 -37.29
N PHE A 492 -13.50 -7.67 -37.93
CA PHE A 492 -14.11 -8.40 -39.03
C PHE A 492 -13.57 -7.89 -40.36
N SER A 493 -13.00 -8.76 -41.20
CA SER A 493 -12.52 -8.39 -42.53
C SER A 493 -13.15 -9.23 -43.63
N THR A 494 -13.54 -8.56 -44.72
CA THR A 494 -14.22 -9.19 -45.87
C THR A 494 -13.83 -8.51 -47.18
N SER A 495 -14.05 -9.20 -48.30
CA SER A 495 -13.85 -8.67 -49.65
C SER A 495 -15.16 -8.68 -50.42
N PHE A 496 -15.39 -7.64 -51.20
CA PHE A 496 -16.57 -7.51 -52.06
C PHE A 496 -16.15 -7.14 -53.49
N SER A 497 -17.02 -7.40 -54.47
CA SER A 497 -16.82 -6.95 -55.84
C SER A 497 -18.11 -6.42 -56.47
N HIS A 498 -17.97 -5.47 -57.39
CA HIS A 498 -19.10 -4.84 -58.08
C HIS A 498 -18.72 -4.37 -59.49
N SER A 499 -19.69 -4.24 -60.40
CA SER A 499 -19.46 -3.79 -61.78
C SER A 499 -20.39 -2.63 -62.15
N PRO A 500 -20.00 -1.36 -61.87
CA PRO A 500 -20.83 -0.19 -62.11
C PRO A 500 -21.02 0.06 -63.61
N GLN A 501 -22.27 0.26 -64.04
CA GLN A 501 -22.64 0.39 -65.46
C GLN A 501 -22.68 1.84 -65.95
N GLN A 502 -22.75 2.82 -65.04
CA GLN A 502 -22.87 4.23 -65.38
C GLN A 502 -21.58 4.98 -65.04
N GLY A 503 -21.16 5.88 -65.93
CA GLY A 503 -20.00 6.74 -65.69
C GLY A 503 -20.31 7.81 -64.63
N GLY A 504 -19.33 8.09 -63.78
CA GLY A 504 -19.49 9.02 -62.65
C GLY A 504 -18.36 8.90 -61.61
N LEU A 505 -18.29 9.86 -60.69
CA LEU A 505 -17.49 9.77 -59.47
C LEU A 505 -18.33 9.13 -58.37
N TYR A 506 -17.90 8.00 -57.83
CA TYR A 506 -18.63 7.29 -56.80
C TYR A 506 -17.90 7.34 -55.46
N GLN A 507 -18.69 7.38 -54.39
CA GLN A 507 -18.21 7.26 -53.01
C GLN A 507 -18.79 6.00 -52.38
N LEU A 508 -18.06 5.42 -51.42
CA LEU A 508 -18.52 4.28 -50.64
C LEU A 508 -18.87 4.71 -49.23
N ARG A 509 -19.98 4.21 -48.70
CA ARG A 509 -20.35 4.33 -47.30
C ARG A 509 -20.50 2.93 -46.71
N LEU A 510 -19.88 2.72 -45.56
CA LEU A 510 -20.13 1.55 -44.72
C LEU A 510 -21.22 1.91 -43.72
N GLU A 511 -22.23 1.06 -43.61
CA GLU A 511 -23.28 1.16 -42.60
C GLU A 511 -23.36 -0.16 -41.80
N VAL A 512 -23.51 -0.06 -40.48
CA VAL A 512 -23.63 -1.21 -39.58
C VAL A 512 -24.95 -1.10 -38.84
N TYR A 513 -25.76 -2.14 -38.96
CA TYR A 513 -27.08 -2.24 -38.35
C TYR A 513 -27.12 -3.36 -37.31
N GLN A 514 -27.90 -3.18 -36.26
CA GLN A 514 -28.29 -4.24 -35.33
C GLN A 514 -29.80 -4.20 -35.15
N GLN A 515 -30.49 -5.31 -35.42
CA GLN A 515 -31.97 -5.36 -35.36
C GLN A 515 -32.65 -4.19 -36.11
N ASP A 516 -32.10 -3.83 -37.29
CA ASP A 516 -32.52 -2.71 -38.15
C ASP A 516 -32.32 -1.28 -37.57
N VAL A 517 -31.63 -1.13 -36.44
CA VAL A 517 -31.15 0.18 -35.93
C VAL A 517 -29.74 0.44 -36.47
N LEU A 518 -29.51 1.62 -37.06
CA LEU A 518 -28.19 2.04 -37.54
C LEU A 518 -27.28 2.38 -36.35
N LEU A 519 -26.20 1.62 -36.15
CA LEU A 519 -25.23 1.83 -35.07
C LEU A 519 -23.99 2.61 -35.53
N TYR A 520 -23.59 2.45 -36.79
CA TYR A 520 -22.39 3.11 -37.32
C TYR A 520 -22.53 3.42 -38.81
N SER A 521 -21.98 4.56 -39.24
CA SER A 521 -21.89 4.95 -40.64
C SER A 521 -20.60 5.72 -40.91
N ALA A 522 -19.82 5.29 -41.90
CA ALA A 522 -18.59 5.97 -42.32
C ALA A 522 -18.44 6.02 -43.84
N LEU A 523 -18.01 7.18 -44.34
CA LEU A 523 -17.60 7.33 -45.74
C LEU A 523 -16.17 6.82 -45.92
N ALA A 524 -15.95 6.03 -46.95
CA ALA A 524 -14.61 5.64 -47.37
C ALA A 524 -13.84 6.88 -47.83
N GLY A 525 -12.59 7.02 -47.40
CA GLY A 525 -11.73 8.15 -47.80
C GLY A 525 -11.22 8.11 -49.25
N GLN A 526 -11.65 7.11 -50.04
CA GLN A 526 -11.22 6.91 -51.42
C GLN A 526 -12.44 6.92 -52.35
N ASP A 527 -12.58 8.01 -53.10
CA ASP A 527 -13.51 8.08 -54.22
C ASP A 527 -12.94 7.31 -55.42
N PHE A 528 -13.81 6.72 -56.25
CA PHE A 528 -13.39 6.06 -57.48
C PHE A 528 -14.21 6.53 -58.68
N ARG A 529 -13.54 6.67 -59.83
CA ARG A 529 -14.15 7.23 -61.04
C ARG A 529 -14.45 6.16 -62.07
N VAL A 530 -15.71 6.05 -62.47
CA VAL A 530 -16.13 5.22 -63.59
C VAL A 530 -16.21 6.10 -64.83
N VAL A 531 -15.47 5.74 -65.88
CA VAL A 531 -15.52 6.42 -67.17
C VAL A 531 -16.59 5.73 -68.00
N ALA A 532 -17.62 6.48 -68.42
CA ALA A 532 -18.58 5.99 -69.38
C ALA A 532 -17.81 5.66 -70.66
N GLY A 533 -17.96 4.43 -71.16
CA GLY A 533 -17.55 4.16 -72.53
C GLY A 533 -18.42 5.01 -73.43
N ASP A 534 -17.81 5.93 -74.17
CA ASP A 534 -18.48 6.57 -75.30
C ASP A 534 -18.99 5.43 -76.18
N GLY A 535 -20.27 5.47 -76.54
CA GLY A 535 -20.92 4.43 -77.33
C GLY A 535 -20.33 4.35 -78.73
N GLU A 536 -19.16 3.72 -78.86
CA GLU A 536 -18.70 3.13 -80.10
C GLU A 536 -18.95 1.63 -80.03
N GLU A 537 -19.93 1.24 -80.84
CA GLU A 537 -20.25 -0.10 -81.29
C GLU A 537 -18.97 -0.94 -81.41
N LEU A 538 -19.02 -2.16 -80.84
CA LEU A 538 -17.93 -3.14 -80.85
C LEU A 538 -17.43 -3.37 -82.29
N ALA A 539 -16.41 -2.61 -82.71
CA ALA A 539 -15.68 -2.92 -83.92
C ALA A 539 -14.89 -4.21 -83.67
N GLU A 540 -15.25 -5.27 -84.38
CA GLU A 540 -14.46 -6.50 -84.46
C GLU A 540 -12.99 -6.13 -84.75
N PRO A 541 -12.01 -6.77 -84.07
CA PRO A 541 -10.61 -6.46 -84.31
C PRO A 541 -10.27 -6.76 -85.78
N PRO A 542 -9.47 -5.90 -86.47
CA PRO A 542 -9.11 -6.17 -87.85
C PRO A 542 -8.36 -7.49 -87.93
N ALA A 543 -8.82 -8.38 -88.81
CA ALA A 543 -8.12 -9.61 -89.12
C ALA A 543 -6.72 -9.26 -89.66
N LEU A 544 -5.69 -9.71 -88.96
CA LEU A 544 -4.29 -9.58 -89.37
C LEU A 544 -4.06 -10.44 -90.63
N GLU A 545 -4.13 -9.82 -91.81
CA GLU A 545 -3.66 -10.44 -93.05
C GLU A 545 -2.12 -10.34 -93.12
N ILE A 546 -1.45 -11.44 -92.79
CA ILE A 546 0.01 -11.55 -92.93
C ILE A 546 0.35 -11.82 -94.41
N PRO A 547 1.12 -10.97 -95.10
CA PRO A 547 1.49 -11.21 -96.49
C PRO A 547 2.32 -12.49 -96.62
N ARG A 548 1.96 -13.37 -97.56
CA ARG A 548 2.58 -14.70 -97.79
C ARG A 548 4.12 -14.76 -97.79
N PRO A 549 4.91 -13.75 -98.25
CA PRO A 549 6.37 -13.81 -98.10
C PRO A 549 6.87 -13.78 -96.64
N ALA A 550 6.10 -13.24 -95.69
CA ALA A 550 6.45 -13.22 -94.27
C ALA A 550 6.30 -14.59 -93.60
N LEU A 551 5.34 -15.41 -94.05
CA LEU A 551 5.14 -16.78 -93.55
C LEU A 551 6.30 -17.71 -93.95
N ASN A 552 6.84 -17.54 -95.17
CA ASN A 552 8.01 -18.28 -95.63
C ASN A 552 9.29 -17.85 -94.90
N MET A 553 9.43 -16.57 -94.53
CA MET A 553 10.52 -16.09 -93.68
C MET A 553 10.47 -16.70 -92.27
N LEU A 554 9.29 -16.81 -91.67
CA LEU A 554 9.09 -17.43 -90.36
C LEU A 554 9.41 -18.93 -90.36
N ALA A 555 9.06 -19.65 -91.42
CA ALA A 555 9.45 -21.05 -91.60
C ALA A 555 10.95 -21.22 -91.83
N LEU A 556 11.58 -20.34 -92.63
CA LEU A 556 13.02 -20.38 -92.89
C LEU A 556 13.85 -20.07 -91.63
N LEU A 557 13.40 -19.10 -90.81
CA LEU A 557 14.02 -18.74 -89.53
C LEU A 557 13.90 -19.85 -88.48
N SER A 558 12.79 -20.60 -88.49
CA SER A 558 12.60 -21.75 -87.59
C SER A 558 13.43 -22.97 -88.02
N PHE A 559 13.60 -23.21 -89.33
CA PHE A 559 14.53 -24.24 -89.83
C PHE A 559 16.01 -23.86 -89.60
N LEU A 560 16.40 -22.59 -89.78
CA LEU A 560 17.75 -22.13 -89.44
C LEU A 560 18.03 -22.21 -87.94
N GLY A 561 17.03 -21.89 -87.10
CA GLY A 561 17.14 -22.02 -85.64
C GLY A 561 17.31 -23.46 -85.17
N LEU A 562 16.62 -24.40 -85.82
CA LEU A 562 16.75 -25.83 -85.53
C LEU A 562 18.09 -26.42 -86.02
N ALA A 563 18.59 -25.96 -87.18
CA ALA A 563 19.92 -26.32 -87.68
C ALA A 563 21.04 -25.77 -86.78
N PHE A 564 20.89 -24.54 -86.25
CA PHE A 564 21.86 -23.94 -85.33
C PHE A 564 21.90 -24.66 -83.97
N TYR A 565 20.75 -25.15 -83.48
CA TYR A 565 20.65 -25.90 -82.22
C TYR A 565 21.40 -27.24 -82.21
N THR A 566 21.63 -27.84 -83.40
CA THR A 566 22.27 -29.17 -83.53
C THR A 566 23.77 -29.11 -83.85
N VAL A 567 24.32 -27.95 -84.22
CA VAL A 567 25.69 -27.84 -84.75
C VAL A 567 26.65 -27.07 -83.83
N SER A 568 26.17 -26.28 -82.86
CA SER A 568 27.04 -25.37 -82.11
C SER A 568 27.40 -25.87 -80.69
N SER A 569 28.68 -25.73 -80.32
CA SER A 569 29.26 -26.16 -79.04
C SER A 569 28.62 -25.47 -77.83
N GLU A 570 28.73 -26.08 -76.64
CA GLU A 570 27.98 -25.78 -75.41
C GLU A 570 27.87 -24.29 -75.02
N ASN A 571 28.86 -23.45 -75.35
CA ASN A 571 28.81 -22.01 -75.04
C ASN A 571 27.78 -21.19 -75.85
N SER A 572 27.35 -21.69 -77.02
CA SER A 572 26.40 -20.98 -77.89
C SER A 572 24.93 -21.17 -77.49
N ARG A 573 24.61 -22.26 -76.78
CA ARG A 573 23.26 -22.54 -76.24
C ARG A 573 22.83 -21.52 -75.19
N TYR A 574 23.80 -20.94 -74.48
CA TYR A 574 23.57 -19.93 -73.45
C TYR A 574 23.21 -18.55 -74.03
N LEU A 575 23.60 -18.27 -75.27
CA LEU A 575 23.33 -16.98 -75.93
C LEU A 575 21.92 -16.94 -76.54
N GLY A 576 21.44 -18.06 -77.09
CA GLY A 576 20.07 -18.18 -77.61
C GLY A 576 18.99 -18.06 -76.53
N PHE A 577 19.28 -18.51 -75.30
CA PHE A 577 18.38 -18.40 -74.16
C PHE A 577 18.17 -16.95 -73.69
N LYS A 578 19.10 -16.03 -73.99
CA LYS A 578 18.97 -14.60 -73.66
C LYS A 578 18.05 -13.83 -74.60
N LEU A 579 17.80 -14.31 -75.83
CA LEU A 579 16.94 -13.62 -76.80
C LEU A 579 15.45 -13.74 -76.46
N PHE A 580 15.04 -14.76 -75.70
CA PHE A 580 13.64 -15.01 -75.33
C PHE A 580 13.28 -14.56 -73.90
N LEU A 581 14.24 -14.04 -73.15
CA LEU A 581 14.01 -13.46 -71.82
C LEU A 581 12.96 -12.33 -71.79
N PRO A 582 12.81 -11.45 -72.81
CA PRO A 582 11.82 -10.37 -72.77
C PRO A 582 10.36 -10.82 -72.95
N LEU A 583 10.14 -12.08 -73.36
CA LEU A 583 8.79 -12.64 -73.55
C LEU A 583 8.32 -13.50 -72.37
N TYR A 584 9.22 -13.90 -71.47
CA TYR A 584 8.86 -14.57 -70.21
C TYR A 584 8.64 -13.57 -69.06
N THR A 585 9.15 -12.34 -69.18
CA THR A 585 9.04 -11.30 -68.15
C THR A 585 7.70 -10.54 -68.15
N ARG A 586 6.79 -10.82 -69.08
CA ARG A 586 5.47 -10.17 -69.14
C ARG A 586 4.28 -11.04 -68.71
N LEU A 587 4.55 -12.23 -68.16
CA LEU A 587 3.49 -13.12 -67.68
C LEU A 587 3.88 -13.81 -66.36
N ARG A 588 4.09 -13.02 -65.30
CA ARG A 588 3.91 -13.46 -63.91
C ARG A 588 3.80 -12.24 -62.97
N ARG A 589 2.57 -12.05 -62.49
CA ARG A 589 2.06 -11.51 -61.22
C ARG A 589 2.98 -10.65 -60.35
N ASP A 590 2.39 -9.56 -59.87
CA ASP A 590 2.78 -8.83 -58.66
C ASP A 590 3.12 -9.81 -57.53
N THR A 591 4.41 -10.02 -57.30
CA THR A 591 4.92 -10.71 -56.11
C THR A 591 5.80 -9.75 -55.34
N LEU A 592 5.17 -8.71 -54.81
CA LEU A 592 5.74 -7.88 -53.75
C LEU A 592 5.84 -8.64 -52.40
N ALA A 593 5.29 -9.86 -52.33
CA ALA A 593 5.21 -10.65 -51.11
C ALA A 593 5.69 -12.12 -51.20
N ASP A 594 6.10 -12.70 -52.33
CA ASP A 594 6.33 -14.17 -52.36
C ASP A 594 7.75 -14.64 -52.02
N GLU A 595 8.71 -13.73 -51.78
CA GLU A 595 10.05 -14.14 -51.34
C GLU A 595 10.16 -14.03 -49.81
N PRO A 596 10.28 -15.14 -49.06
CA PRO A 596 10.34 -15.12 -47.60
C PRO A 596 11.46 -14.22 -47.08
N THR A 597 12.57 -14.12 -47.81
CA THR A 597 13.70 -13.24 -47.50
C THR A 597 13.32 -11.75 -47.53
N ARG A 598 12.50 -11.31 -48.50
CA ARG A 598 12.04 -9.90 -48.58
C ARG A 598 10.99 -9.58 -47.52
N GLN A 599 10.07 -10.51 -47.26
CA GLN A 599 9.10 -10.37 -46.17
C GLN A 599 9.80 -10.28 -44.81
N ASN A 600 10.84 -11.08 -44.58
CA ASN A 600 11.62 -11.07 -43.35
C ASN A 600 12.44 -9.78 -43.21
N LEU A 601 13.10 -9.32 -44.28
CA LEU A 601 13.79 -8.02 -44.31
C LEU A 601 12.83 -6.87 -44.01
N MET A 602 11.66 -6.85 -44.65
CA MET A 602 10.60 -5.86 -44.39
C MET A 602 10.16 -5.91 -42.93
N ARG A 603 9.75 -7.09 -42.43
CA ARG A 603 9.29 -7.26 -41.05
C ARG A 603 10.35 -6.76 -40.07
N TYR A 604 11.61 -7.09 -40.29
CA TYR A 604 12.71 -6.65 -39.43
C TYR A 604 12.97 -5.13 -39.49
N ILE A 605 12.88 -4.49 -40.67
CA ILE A 605 13.00 -3.03 -40.79
C ILE A 605 11.81 -2.31 -40.14
N TYR A 606 10.61 -2.91 -40.17
CA TYR A 606 9.43 -2.39 -39.48
C TYR A 606 9.52 -2.53 -37.96
N VAL A 607 10.12 -3.61 -37.46
CA VAL A 607 10.38 -3.79 -36.01
C VAL A 607 11.62 -2.99 -35.55
N HIS A 608 12.59 -2.76 -36.43
CA HIS A 608 13.83 -2.03 -36.15
C HIS A 608 14.12 -0.90 -37.16
N PRO A 609 13.33 0.20 -37.14
CA PRO A 609 13.58 1.33 -38.02
C PRO A 609 14.96 1.95 -37.76
N GLY A 610 15.69 2.22 -38.84
CA GLY A 610 17.06 2.71 -38.81
C GLY A 610 18.13 1.62 -38.77
N ALA A 611 17.77 0.36 -39.00
CA ALA A 611 18.74 -0.73 -39.17
C ALA A 611 19.73 -0.39 -40.29
N ASN A 612 21.03 -0.61 -40.05
CA ASN A 612 22.06 -0.36 -41.05
C ASN A 612 22.30 -1.59 -41.95
N PHE A 613 22.90 -1.38 -43.12
CA PHE A 613 23.15 -2.45 -44.10
C PHE A 613 23.93 -3.64 -43.52
N THR A 614 24.90 -3.37 -42.64
CA THR A 614 25.72 -4.41 -41.98
C THR A 614 24.89 -5.24 -41.01
N GLN A 615 24.03 -4.61 -40.20
CA GLN A 615 23.13 -5.28 -39.26
C GLN A 615 22.15 -6.19 -40.02
N LEU A 616 21.56 -5.71 -41.12
CA LEU A 616 20.66 -6.52 -41.95
C LEU A 616 21.39 -7.69 -42.60
N ARG A 617 22.62 -7.46 -43.08
CA ARG A 617 23.44 -8.52 -43.68
C ARG A 617 23.78 -9.62 -42.68
N ASP A 618 24.27 -9.22 -41.51
CA ASP A 618 24.77 -10.15 -40.50
C ASP A 618 23.60 -10.90 -39.81
N HIS A 619 22.42 -10.27 -39.69
CA HIS A 619 21.23 -10.90 -39.13
C HIS A 619 20.58 -11.93 -40.07
N PHE A 620 20.56 -11.66 -41.38
CA PHE A 620 19.93 -12.54 -42.38
C PHE A 620 20.91 -13.45 -43.13
N ASP A 621 22.21 -13.40 -42.79
CA ASP A 621 23.31 -14.13 -43.44
C ASP A 621 23.29 -14.04 -44.98
N LEU A 622 23.06 -12.83 -45.50
CA LEU A 622 22.92 -12.58 -46.94
C LEU A 622 24.21 -12.04 -47.55
N HIS A 623 24.52 -12.44 -48.79
CA HIS A 623 25.62 -11.83 -49.54
C HIS A 623 25.28 -10.38 -49.94
N ASN A 624 26.29 -9.49 -49.98
CA ASN A 624 26.10 -8.05 -50.22
C ASN A 624 25.24 -7.75 -51.47
N GLY A 625 25.52 -8.41 -52.60
CA GLY A 625 24.76 -8.21 -53.84
C GLY A 625 23.29 -8.65 -53.75
N THR A 626 23.02 -9.73 -53.02
CA THR A 626 21.67 -10.26 -52.80
C THR A 626 20.86 -9.34 -51.90
N LEU A 627 21.44 -8.88 -50.79
CA LEU A 627 20.80 -7.93 -49.88
C LEU A 627 20.53 -6.59 -50.59
N SER A 628 21.50 -6.06 -51.35
CA SER A 628 21.30 -4.84 -52.14
C SER A 628 20.19 -4.97 -53.16
N HIS A 629 20.07 -6.12 -53.84
CA HIS A 629 18.98 -6.37 -54.77
C HIS A 629 17.61 -6.35 -54.07
N HIS A 630 17.49 -7.05 -52.93
CA HIS A 630 16.23 -7.09 -52.18
C HIS A 630 15.84 -5.73 -51.60
N LEU A 631 16.78 -4.98 -51.02
CA LEU A 631 16.53 -3.64 -50.50
C LEU A 631 16.17 -2.66 -51.61
N ASN A 632 16.83 -2.73 -52.77
CA ASN A 632 16.50 -1.87 -53.92
C ASN A 632 15.09 -2.17 -54.46
N VAL A 633 14.66 -3.43 -54.46
CA VAL A 633 13.27 -3.79 -54.80
C VAL A 633 12.30 -3.19 -53.77
N LEU A 634 12.56 -3.34 -52.47
CA LEU A 634 11.69 -2.77 -51.42
C LEU A 634 11.64 -1.24 -51.46
N GLU A 635 12.74 -0.57 -51.80
CA GLU A 635 12.80 0.89 -51.99
C GLU A 635 12.05 1.35 -53.25
N ASN A 636 12.23 0.66 -54.38
CA ASN A 636 11.55 1.00 -55.64
C ASN A 636 10.03 0.87 -55.55
N HIS A 637 9.54 0.01 -54.66
CA HIS A 637 8.11 -0.18 -54.40
C HIS A 637 7.60 0.65 -53.21
N SER A 638 8.39 1.61 -52.71
CA SER A 638 8.02 2.51 -51.61
C SER A 638 7.54 1.75 -50.35
N VAL A 639 8.14 0.59 -50.07
CA VAL A 639 7.89 -0.18 -48.84
C VAL A 639 8.84 0.27 -47.73
N ILE A 640 10.07 0.61 -48.11
CA ILE A 640 11.09 1.15 -47.22
C ILE A 640 11.75 2.36 -47.88
N GLU A 641 12.34 3.23 -47.07
CA GLU A 641 13.19 4.33 -47.50
C GLU A 641 14.57 4.18 -46.85
N SER A 642 15.58 4.82 -47.43
CA SER A 642 16.90 4.89 -46.81
C SER A 642 17.42 6.29 -46.66
N PHE A 643 18.16 6.49 -45.57
CA PHE A 643 18.82 7.71 -45.24
C PHE A 643 20.31 7.47 -45.01
N ARG A 644 21.14 8.45 -45.41
CA ARG A 644 22.59 8.38 -45.24
C ARG A 644 22.99 9.12 -43.96
N ALA A 645 23.35 8.36 -42.92
CA ALA A 645 23.94 8.89 -41.70
C ALA A 645 25.46 8.64 -41.71
N GLY A 646 26.22 9.66 -42.14
CA GLY A 646 27.68 9.57 -42.28
C GLY A 646 28.14 8.52 -43.31
N ARG A 647 28.86 7.48 -42.85
CA ARG A 647 29.36 6.36 -43.68
C ARG A 647 28.36 5.20 -43.78
N GLN A 648 27.25 5.24 -43.05
CA GLN A 648 26.25 4.17 -43.01
C GLN A 648 24.98 4.58 -43.74
N ARG A 649 24.31 3.59 -44.36
CA ARG A 649 22.97 3.70 -44.93
C ARG A 649 22.01 3.01 -43.97
N LEU A 650 21.02 3.76 -43.49
CA LEU A 650 20.01 3.32 -42.54
C LEU A 650 18.68 3.15 -43.28
N PHE A 651 17.92 2.10 -42.97
CA PHE A 651 16.66 1.78 -43.65
C PHE A 651 15.48 1.95 -42.70
N TYR A 652 14.40 2.56 -43.19
CA TYR A 652 13.19 2.89 -42.43
C TYR A 652 11.94 2.44 -43.19
N PRO A 653 10.82 2.16 -42.51
CA PRO A 653 9.53 1.99 -43.17
C PRO A 653 9.12 3.26 -43.91
N CYS A 654 8.67 3.13 -45.17
CA CYS A 654 8.14 4.25 -45.94
C CYS A 654 6.75 4.62 -45.41
N ARG A 655 6.51 5.91 -45.10
CA ARG A 655 5.19 6.40 -44.70
C ARG A 655 4.43 6.80 -45.96
N THR A 656 3.45 6.01 -46.37
CA THR A 656 2.55 6.40 -47.46
C THR A 656 1.78 7.64 -47.03
N GLU A 657 2.06 8.78 -47.65
CA GLU A 657 1.21 9.96 -47.53
C GLU A 657 -0.18 9.59 -48.09
N ARG A 658 -1.15 9.35 -47.20
CA ARG A 658 -2.55 9.59 -47.53
C ARG A 658 -2.64 11.06 -47.89
N ALA A 659 -2.83 11.35 -49.18
CA ALA A 659 -3.11 12.68 -49.67
C ALA A 659 -4.24 13.32 -48.83
N GLY A 660 -3.96 14.43 -48.15
CA GLY A 660 -4.99 15.32 -47.62
C GLY A 660 -4.92 15.72 -46.14
N VAL A 661 -4.06 15.14 -45.30
CA VAL A 661 -3.87 15.64 -43.93
C VAL A 661 -2.39 15.77 -43.64
N ILE A 662 -1.91 17.01 -43.53
CA ILE A 662 -0.65 17.31 -42.84
C ILE A 662 -0.88 16.87 -41.39
N ALA A 663 -0.63 15.61 -41.09
CA ALA A 663 -0.59 15.10 -39.74
C ALA A 663 0.65 15.73 -39.09
N ARG A 664 0.47 16.92 -38.51
CA ARG A 664 1.37 17.45 -37.49
C ARG A 664 1.59 16.30 -36.50
N PRO A 665 2.84 15.91 -36.21
CA PRO A 665 3.11 14.95 -35.15
C PRO A 665 2.42 15.42 -33.86
N PRO A 666 1.91 14.51 -33.01
CA PRO A 666 1.35 14.87 -31.70
C PRO A 666 2.50 15.25 -30.75
N VAL A 667 3.26 16.28 -31.11
CA VAL A 667 4.34 16.85 -30.32
C VAL A 667 3.83 18.18 -29.81
N THR A 668 3.36 18.17 -28.57
CA THR A 668 2.66 19.28 -27.92
C THR A 668 3.56 20.43 -27.48
N GLY A 669 4.90 20.33 -27.59
CA GLY A 669 5.84 21.39 -27.17
C GLY A 669 6.95 21.71 -28.17
N GLU A 670 7.28 23.00 -28.33
CA GLU A 670 8.33 23.52 -29.24
C GLU A 670 9.69 22.85 -29.05
N VAL A 671 10.08 22.60 -27.79
CA VAL A 671 11.34 21.94 -27.44
C VAL A 671 11.40 20.50 -27.95
N GLN A 672 10.29 19.76 -27.86
CA GLN A 672 10.23 18.39 -28.37
C GLN A 672 10.30 18.37 -29.91
N GLN A 673 9.71 19.37 -30.58
CA GLN A 673 9.80 19.51 -32.03
C GLN A 673 11.25 19.80 -32.46
N GLN A 674 11.95 20.69 -31.76
CA GLN A 674 13.38 20.98 -32.00
C GLN A 674 14.27 19.75 -31.79
N ILE A 675 14.00 18.96 -30.73
CA ILE A 675 14.71 17.70 -30.48
C ILE A 675 14.48 16.69 -31.61
N VAL A 676 13.23 16.53 -32.06
CA VAL A 676 12.89 15.63 -33.18
C VAL A 676 13.54 16.10 -34.49
N MET A 677 13.54 17.42 -34.78
CA MET A 677 14.22 17.96 -35.96
C MET A 677 15.72 17.68 -35.93
N LEU A 678 16.41 17.91 -34.80
CA LEU A 678 17.84 17.61 -34.65
C LEU A 678 18.15 16.12 -34.84
N ILE A 679 17.28 15.22 -34.38
CA ILE A 679 17.43 13.77 -34.55
C ILE A 679 17.20 13.35 -36.02
N LYS A 680 16.27 14.01 -36.72
CA LYS A 680 16.05 13.80 -38.16
C LYS A 680 17.22 14.30 -39.00
N GLU A 681 17.78 15.45 -38.67
CA GLU A 681 18.93 16.05 -39.36
C GLU A 681 20.23 15.24 -39.14
N GLU A 682 20.44 14.75 -37.91
CA GLU A 682 21.62 13.93 -37.56
C GLU A 682 21.22 12.66 -36.80
N PRO A 683 20.83 11.59 -37.52
CA PRO A 683 20.48 10.31 -36.91
C PRO A 683 21.67 9.68 -36.21
N GLY A 684 21.50 9.32 -34.95
CA GLY A 684 22.56 8.83 -34.07
C GLY A 684 23.15 9.89 -33.15
N ILE A 685 22.61 11.11 -33.14
CA ILE A 685 22.98 12.17 -32.19
C ILE A 685 22.75 11.74 -30.73
N THR A 686 23.63 12.16 -29.83
CA THR A 686 23.56 11.81 -28.40
C THR A 686 22.77 12.85 -27.59
N GLN A 687 22.18 12.44 -26.46
CA GLN A 687 21.49 13.35 -25.54
C GLN A 687 22.39 14.52 -25.06
N SER A 688 23.69 14.27 -24.87
CA SER A 688 24.67 15.31 -24.50
C SER A 688 24.89 16.32 -25.63
N MET A 689 24.89 15.90 -26.89
CA MET A 689 25.03 16.80 -28.04
C MET A 689 23.78 17.65 -28.24
N ILE A 690 22.59 17.06 -28.04
CA ILE A 690 21.31 17.80 -28.05
C ILE A 690 21.29 18.85 -26.93
N ALA A 691 21.68 18.47 -25.71
CA ALA A 691 21.77 19.38 -24.57
C ALA A 691 22.67 20.59 -24.85
N SER A 692 23.81 20.37 -25.49
CA SER A 692 24.71 21.46 -25.89
C SER A 692 24.18 22.32 -27.03
N ARG A 693 23.44 21.75 -28.01
CA ARG A 693 22.91 22.51 -29.15
C ARG A 693 21.67 23.35 -28.82
N LEU A 694 20.86 22.89 -27.87
CA LEU A 694 19.64 23.58 -27.44
C LEU A 694 19.84 24.44 -26.18
N ASP A 695 21.08 24.51 -25.64
CA ASP A 695 21.42 25.17 -24.37
C ASP A 695 20.50 24.73 -23.21
N MET A 696 20.41 23.41 -23.01
CA MET A 696 19.52 22.78 -22.02
C MET A 696 20.29 21.84 -21.08
N SER A 697 19.78 21.67 -19.86
CA SER A 697 20.34 20.65 -18.95
C SER A 697 20.11 19.23 -19.50
N ARG A 698 21.07 18.33 -19.24
CA ARG A 698 20.97 16.92 -19.67
C ARG A 698 19.74 16.21 -19.10
N GLN A 699 19.32 16.58 -17.88
CA GLN A 699 18.10 16.05 -17.26
C GLN A 699 16.83 16.46 -18.02
N LYS A 700 16.75 17.72 -18.47
CA LYS A 700 15.61 18.23 -19.25
C LYS A 700 15.55 17.57 -20.63
N VAL A 701 16.69 17.38 -21.29
CA VAL A 701 16.75 16.61 -22.56
C VAL A 701 16.33 15.15 -22.36
N ASN A 702 16.80 14.49 -21.30
CA ASN A 702 16.41 13.11 -21.00
C ASN A 702 14.90 12.97 -20.75
N TYR A 703 14.29 13.93 -20.05
CA TYR A 703 12.82 13.99 -19.87
C TYR A 703 12.08 14.02 -21.21
N HIS A 704 12.47 14.92 -22.12
CA HIS A 704 11.84 15.04 -23.44
C HIS A 704 12.11 13.83 -24.33
N VAL A 705 13.32 13.27 -24.30
CA VAL A 705 13.67 12.06 -25.07
C VAL A 705 12.86 10.86 -24.61
N ASN A 706 12.66 10.67 -23.29
CA ASN A 706 11.81 9.59 -22.77
C ASN A 706 10.34 9.79 -23.15
N ALA A 707 9.86 11.05 -23.13
CA ALA A 707 8.50 11.36 -23.59
C ALA A 707 8.30 11.07 -25.08
N LEU A 708 9.26 11.47 -25.94
CA LEU A 708 9.25 11.19 -27.38
C LEU A 708 9.38 9.70 -27.71
N THR A 709 10.10 8.94 -26.87
CA THR A 709 10.21 7.48 -27.00
C THR A 709 8.89 6.80 -26.67
N ARG A 710 8.18 7.24 -25.61
CA ARG A 710 6.83 6.73 -25.27
C ARG A 710 5.79 7.03 -26.35
N GLN A 711 5.95 8.13 -27.07
CA GLN A 711 5.10 8.51 -28.20
C GLN A 711 5.47 7.78 -29.52
N ALA A 712 6.42 6.84 -29.48
CA ALA A 712 6.92 6.13 -30.66
C ALA A 712 7.41 7.04 -31.80
N LEU A 713 7.98 8.22 -31.46
CA LEU A 713 8.54 9.16 -32.44
C LEU A 713 10.04 8.95 -32.66
N ILE A 714 10.75 8.49 -31.63
CA ILE A 714 12.19 8.22 -31.67
C ILE A 714 12.52 6.91 -30.95
N ARG A 715 13.64 6.30 -31.31
CA ARG A 715 14.20 5.08 -30.70
C ARG A 715 15.56 5.37 -30.10
N ILE A 716 15.85 4.72 -28.98
CA ILE A 716 17.11 4.80 -28.28
C ILE A 716 17.92 3.53 -28.55
N GLU A 717 19.14 3.67 -29.08
CA GLU A 717 20.06 2.56 -29.27
C GLU A 717 21.29 2.75 -28.37
N ARG A 718 21.63 1.70 -27.61
CA ARG A 718 22.77 1.71 -26.68
C ARG A 718 23.95 0.97 -27.32
N SER A 719 25.03 1.70 -27.57
CA SER A 719 26.30 1.13 -28.03
C SER A 719 27.37 1.38 -26.98
N GLY A 720 27.58 0.40 -26.10
CA GLY A 720 28.48 0.52 -24.94
C GLY A 720 28.04 1.62 -23.96
N ARG A 721 28.90 2.63 -23.74
CA ARG A 721 28.61 3.78 -22.86
C ARG A 721 27.89 4.94 -23.56
N ILE A 722 27.63 4.83 -24.87
CA ILE A 722 27.04 5.89 -25.70
C ILE A 722 25.58 5.54 -25.99
N THR A 723 24.70 6.51 -25.79
CA THR A 723 23.27 6.40 -26.11
C THR A 723 22.98 7.26 -27.33
N GLN A 724 22.61 6.62 -28.43
CA GLN A 724 22.34 7.24 -29.73
C GLN A 724 20.85 7.26 -29.99
N LEU A 725 20.37 8.34 -30.60
CA LEU A 725 18.95 8.56 -30.87
C LEU A 725 18.68 8.53 -32.36
N TYR A 726 17.66 7.77 -32.76
CA TYR A 726 17.25 7.63 -34.16
C TYR A 726 15.76 7.94 -34.29
N PRO A 727 15.31 8.55 -35.40
CA PRO A 727 13.87 8.71 -35.65
C PRO A 727 13.26 7.33 -35.94
N LEU A 728 11.99 7.12 -35.58
CA LEU A 728 11.27 5.89 -35.95
C LEU A 728 10.73 5.95 -37.39
N HIS A 729 10.48 7.16 -37.91
CA HIS A 729 10.02 7.41 -39.28
C HIS A 729 10.72 8.65 -39.85
N PHE A 730 11.05 8.62 -41.15
CA PHE A 730 11.52 9.77 -41.91
C PHE A 730 10.35 10.35 -42.72
N THR A 731 9.91 11.54 -42.34
CA THR A 731 9.11 12.54 -43.09
C THR A 731 8.80 13.67 -42.12
#